data_AF-A0A6G9XTH7-F1
#
_entry.id   AF-A0A6G9XTH7-F1
#
_cell.length_a   1.000
_cell.length_b   1.000
_cell.length_c   1.000
_cell.angle_alpha   90.00
_cell.angle_beta   90.00
_cell.angle_gamma   90.00
#
_symmetry.space_group_name_H-M   'P 1'
#
loop_
_entity.id
_entity.type
_entity.pdbx_description
1 polymer ?
#
loop_
_entity_poly.entity_id
_entity_poly.type
_entity_poly.pdbx_seq_one_letter_code
_entity_poly.pdbx_strand_id
1 'polypeptide(L)'
;MSVYLYKWGKFAFRRKWIVLPLWLLLLGALGAGSHQLSKSMSDEFSMPALPSERATEILDRQFPGMSAQFGIDAVSGTYVIKAPDGTKLTDKQNSAAIDALITELRALVVGADGHRLVAEKDGTALRNPVAATEAMGCLRAADPAACAGAPLNVLSKDAPATVAVLTVPFDIASAMDITDEQRTAAYAVADPARERGLVVELGGSIAREMEQPSGQAEMIGMGVALVVMVIAFGAIVAAFVPIITALVGLGAAMLGISLGTAFVEVPSFTTFLASMIGIALSIDYALFIVSRYKHELRIAANPEEAAGISVGTAGSAVVFAGLTVIVALGALSIVGVNFLTFMGLGGAVAAFFAVLTAITLMPALLGAFGRFLFTPRLPLVARHDPEDDTSVTNGMRVGRLIGKRPWLALIVAVAALAAMATPALQLQLGLPGEDSLPAESTARQAYDIRTSGFGEGSNGVLTVAADLERVPEGDRAAAVTALRDRLAAFPEMDYLTTPQFSANGLGAMFSGVPKSGPNNQDTKDLVRDARAAEAELTERYGIEYGITGTTAIYADMDHVLLGKIVPYLAIVAGAAFVLLILVFRSILVPLTAALGFLLSMAATFGATVLIFQQGRFGLIADPQPIVSFLPIMLIGLVFGLAMDYQVFLVTRMREEFVHGRSPREAMIAGYHHGARVVTSAAIIMISVFGSFLLESDVTAKSMGFALAAGVAIDAFVVRMVLVPALLVIMGRLAWWMPKWLDRVLPDIDVEGAKLRAAARRVESARAAQVAADVPDTVAVEQIPEPVGAASGRTIFGRVYRDDGHPVPDAALTLIDQRGHQVSRATADSDGNYAIEPPAPGGYVLIVSAHRHQPAAVNVTVVAGGAQHVEVALRGSGELSGVVRTAAREPVAQATITVTDPHGEVVGVAVSAADGGYACKGVQPGTYTLVAVAARMRPTATTLTVPESGRLRFDVELAPMAMLWGTVRAGGRAVYDARITVLDWSGAVVGVAHTDEDGRYAVADLPEGEYTVEARGYPLVTGQVTITGSQVDHDVRLGFDIEEPAQMS
;
A
#
# COMPACT_ATOMS: atom_id res chain seq x y z
N MET A 1 10.44 -4.25 -14.34
CA MET A 1 9.80 -3.08 -13.72
C MET A 1 10.82 -2.00 -13.38
N SER A 2 11.82 -2.29 -12.53
CA SER A 2 12.94 -1.38 -12.15
C SER A 2 13.51 -0.54 -13.30
N VAL A 3 13.82 -1.17 -14.45
CA VAL A 3 14.38 -0.49 -15.64
C VAL A 3 13.44 0.55 -16.25
N TYR A 4 12.13 0.27 -16.27
CA TYR A 4 11.13 1.21 -16.79
C TYR A 4 10.96 2.39 -15.84
N LEU A 5 10.84 2.11 -14.53
CA LEU A 5 10.76 3.13 -13.50
C LEU A 5 12.02 4.01 -13.43
N TYR A 6 13.20 3.44 -13.66
CA TYR A 6 14.44 4.19 -13.80
C TYR A 6 14.39 5.18 -14.97
N LYS A 7 13.99 4.71 -16.16
CA LYS A 7 13.84 5.58 -17.35
C LYS A 7 12.81 6.67 -17.10
N TRP A 8 11.71 6.31 -16.43
CA TRP A 8 10.63 7.23 -16.07
C TRP A 8 11.08 8.30 -15.07
N GLY A 9 11.80 7.90 -14.02
CA GLY A 9 12.37 8.82 -13.02
C GLY A 9 13.32 9.84 -13.66
N LYS A 10 14.20 9.40 -14.58
CA LYS A 10 15.06 10.31 -15.36
C LYS A 10 14.26 11.23 -16.25
N PHE A 11 13.25 10.69 -16.94
CA PHE A 11 12.36 11.50 -17.78
C PHE A 11 11.67 12.59 -16.96
N ALA A 12 11.04 12.25 -15.84
CA ALA A 12 10.33 13.20 -14.99
C ALA A 12 11.26 14.27 -14.39
N PHE A 13 12.46 13.88 -13.93
CA PHE A 13 13.47 14.81 -13.42
C PHE A 13 13.95 15.79 -14.50
N ARG A 14 14.25 15.29 -15.70
CA ARG A 14 14.77 16.09 -16.81
C ARG A 14 13.71 16.98 -17.44
N ARG A 15 12.50 16.45 -17.65
CA ARG A 15 11.36 17.12 -18.28
C ARG A 15 10.38 17.70 -17.25
N LYS A 16 10.87 18.11 -16.09
CA LYS A 16 10.07 18.71 -15.00
C LYS A 16 9.13 19.83 -15.44
N TRP A 17 9.55 20.66 -16.40
CA TRP A 17 8.75 21.76 -16.94
C TRP A 17 7.61 21.30 -17.86
N ILE A 18 7.54 20.01 -18.19
CA ILE A 18 6.38 19.40 -18.85
C ILE A 18 5.52 18.68 -17.80
N VAL A 19 6.15 17.95 -16.87
CA VAL A 19 5.43 17.17 -15.85
C VAL A 19 4.66 18.05 -14.87
N LEU A 20 5.24 19.17 -14.41
CA LEU A 20 4.58 20.06 -13.46
C LEU A 20 3.32 20.73 -14.08
N PRO A 21 3.36 21.32 -15.28
CA PRO A 21 2.15 21.83 -15.93
C PRO A 21 1.13 20.74 -16.26
N LEU A 22 1.56 19.52 -16.60
CA LEU A 22 0.63 18.41 -16.85
C LEU A 22 -0.19 18.05 -15.60
N TRP A 23 0.44 18.06 -14.43
CA TRP A 23 -0.28 17.89 -13.15
C TRP A 23 -1.24 19.04 -12.86
N LEU A 24 -0.85 20.29 -13.13
CA LEU A 24 -1.76 21.43 -13.00
C LEU A 24 -2.94 21.33 -13.97
N LEU A 25 -2.71 20.88 -15.20
CA LEU A 25 -3.76 20.65 -16.20
C LEU A 25 -4.69 19.53 -15.75
N LEU A 26 -4.15 18.42 -15.23
CA LEU A 26 -4.94 17.32 -14.70
C LEU A 26 -5.82 17.78 -13.54
N LEU A 27 -5.27 18.53 -12.58
CA LEU A 27 -6.04 19.10 -11.47
C LEU A 27 -7.10 20.08 -11.97
N GLY A 28 -6.79 20.92 -12.96
CA GLY A 28 -7.75 21.83 -13.58
C GLY A 28 -8.88 21.09 -14.30
N ALA A 29 -8.57 20.00 -15.01
CA ALA A 29 -9.56 19.17 -15.70
C ALA A 29 -10.45 18.41 -14.71
N LEU A 30 -9.87 17.80 -13.67
CA LEU A 30 -10.61 17.15 -12.60
C LEU A 30 -11.48 18.16 -11.82
N GLY A 31 -10.94 19.35 -11.55
CA GLY A 31 -11.65 20.44 -10.88
C GLY A 31 -12.85 20.94 -11.68
N ALA A 32 -12.65 21.23 -12.97
CA ALA A 32 -13.72 21.66 -13.86
C ALA A 32 -14.78 20.56 -14.03
N GLY A 33 -14.36 19.31 -14.21
CA GLY A 33 -15.27 18.16 -14.30
C GLY A 33 -16.07 17.97 -13.03
N SER A 34 -15.42 17.97 -11.87
CA SER A 34 -16.07 17.85 -10.56
C SER A 34 -17.09 18.97 -10.36
N HIS A 35 -16.71 20.23 -10.57
CA HIS A 35 -17.62 21.37 -10.39
C HIS A 35 -18.85 21.29 -11.31
N GLN A 36 -18.71 20.74 -12.52
CA GLN A 36 -19.79 20.71 -13.51
C GLN A 36 -20.67 19.46 -13.44
N LEU A 37 -20.13 18.31 -12.99
CA LEU A 37 -20.78 17.01 -13.08
C LEU A 37 -21.07 16.36 -11.72
N SER A 38 -20.40 16.79 -10.64
CA SER A 38 -20.59 16.17 -9.33
C SER A 38 -22.02 16.37 -8.82
N LYS A 39 -22.56 15.31 -8.22
CA LYS A 39 -23.80 15.31 -7.45
C LYS A 39 -23.47 15.32 -5.96
N SER A 40 -24.48 15.63 -5.13
CA SER A 40 -24.40 15.49 -3.68
C SER A 40 -24.05 14.05 -3.29
N MET A 41 -23.22 13.89 -2.27
CA MET A 41 -22.93 12.60 -1.67
C MET A 41 -24.14 12.15 -0.84
N SER A 42 -24.40 10.84 -0.78
CA SER A 42 -25.46 10.26 0.04
C SER A 42 -24.92 9.84 1.40
N ASP A 43 -25.76 9.71 2.42
CA ASP A 43 -25.41 9.06 3.70
C ASP A 43 -26.28 7.83 3.96
N GLU A 44 -26.79 7.25 2.87
CA GLU A 44 -27.74 6.15 2.95
C GLU A 44 -27.02 4.84 3.30
N PHE A 45 -27.21 4.41 4.54
CA PHE A 45 -26.83 3.07 5.00
C PHE A 45 -27.89 2.05 4.55
N SER A 46 -28.04 1.82 3.25
CA SER A 46 -28.88 0.72 2.76
C SER A 46 -28.08 -0.58 2.71
N MET A 47 -28.50 -1.55 3.53
CA MET A 47 -28.06 -2.94 3.43
C MET A 47 -29.25 -3.78 3.01
N PRO A 48 -29.29 -4.32 1.79
CA PRO A 48 -30.41 -5.15 1.37
C PRO A 48 -30.50 -6.42 2.24
N ALA A 49 -31.72 -6.79 2.61
CA ALA A 49 -32.09 -8.03 3.31
C ALA A 49 -31.66 -8.11 4.78
N LEU A 50 -31.68 -7.00 5.53
CA LEU A 50 -31.56 -7.08 6.99
C LEU A 50 -32.82 -7.72 7.60
N PRO A 51 -32.71 -8.56 8.64
CA PRO A 51 -33.86 -9.07 9.36
C PRO A 51 -34.82 -7.98 9.89
N SER A 52 -34.32 -6.80 10.23
CA SER A 52 -35.12 -5.63 10.60
C SER A 52 -35.98 -5.08 9.45
N GLU A 53 -35.58 -5.27 8.19
CA GLU A 53 -36.36 -4.82 7.01
C GLU A 53 -37.68 -5.57 6.87
N ARG A 54 -37.74 -6.83 7.34
CA ARG A 54 -38.99 -7.60 7.34
C ARG A 54 -40.10 -6.90 8.13
N ALA A 55 -39.75 -6.27 9.26
CA ALA A 55 -40.75 -5.55 10.05
C ALA A 55 -41.26 -4.33 9.29
N THR A 56 -40.39 -3.60 8.58
CA THR A 56 -40.80 -2.48 7.72
C THR A 56 -41.67 -2.96 6.55
N GLU A 57 -41.36 -4.11 5.92
CA GLU A 57 -42.22 -4.69 4.88
C GLU A 57 -43.62 -5.04 5.42
N ILE A 58 -43.71 -5.62 6.62
CA ILE A 58 -45.00 -5.92 7.26
C ILE A 58 -45.76 -4.62 7.58
N LEU A 59 -45.07 -3.59 8.09
CA LEU A 59 -45.66 -2.28 8.34
C LEU A 59 -46.15 -1.62 7.04
N ASP A 60 -45.38 -1.67 5.95
CA ASP A 60 -45.77 -1.15 4.64
C ASP A 60 -47.06 -1.81 4.11
N ARG A 61 -47.15 -3.14 4.25
CA ARG A 61 -48.30 -3.91 3.77
C ARG A 61 -49.54 -3.72 4.63
N GLN A 62 -49.41 -3.80 5.95
CA GLN A 62 -50.55 -3.85 6.87
C GLN A 62 -50.90 -2.50 7.51
N PHE A 63 -49.97 -1.56 7.54
CA PHE A 63 -50.13 -0.20 8.10
C PHE A 63 -49.62 0.87 7.12
N PRO A 64 -50.31 1.11 5.98
CA PRO A 64 -49.81 1.98 4.92
C PRO A 64 -49.42 3.37 5.43
N GLY A 65 -48.18 3.79 5.15
CA GLY A 65 -47.64 5.09 5.54
C GLY A 65 -46.99 5.15 6.93
N MET A 66 -47.11 4.11 7.77
CA MET A 66 -46.44 4.06 9.08
C MET A 66 -44.94 3.79 8.96
N SER A 67 -44.52 3.02 7.95
CA SER A 67 -43.11 2.78 7.61
C SER A 67 -42.35 4.07 7.30
N ALA A 68 -42.99 5.07 6.70
CA ALA A 68 -42.38 6.35 6.34
C ALA A 68 -41.91 7.15 7.57
N GLN A 69 -42.50 6.91 8.75
CA GLN A 69 -42.04 7.50 10.01
C GLN A 69 -40.75 6.82 10.53
N PHE A 70 -40.47 5.60 10.07
CA PHE A 70 -39.26 4.84 10.37
C PHE A 70 -38.23 4.90 9.22
N GLY A 71 -38.56 5.57 8.11
CA GLY A 71 -37.65 5.77 7.00
C GLY A 71 -36.49 6.69 7.41
N ILE A 72 -35.29 6.38 6.91
CA ILE A 72 -34.05 7.11 7.22
C ILE A 72 -34.16 8.59 6.79
N ASP A 73 -34.95 8.88 5.75
CA ASP A 73 -35.15 10.24 5.21
C ASP A 73 -36.08 11.12 6.06
N ALA A 74 -36.83 10.55 7.01
CA ALA A 74 -37.78 11.33 7.79
C ALA A 74 -37.06 12.24 8.80
N VAL A 75 -37.09 13.55 8.55
CA VAL A 75 -36.52 14.51 9.50
C VAL A 75 -37.47 14.71 10.67
N SER A 76 -36.99 14.40 11.87
CA SER A 76 -37.74 14.55 13.11
C SER A 76 -36.86 15.12 14.22
N GLY A 77 -37.49 15.90 15.10
CA GLY A 77 -36.90 16.36 16.35
C GLY A 77 -37.61 15.73 17.53
N THR A 78 -36.85 15.32 18.53
CA THR A 78 -37.39 14.79 19.78
C THR A 78 -37.06 15.75 20.90
N TYR A 79 -38.03 16.55 21.34
CA TYR A 79 -37.85 17.46 22.47
C TYR A 79 -38.04 16.67 23.76
N VAL A 80 -36.98 16.55 24.54
CA VAL A 80 -37.00 15.94 25.87
C VAL A 80 -37.10 17.07 26.89
N ILE A 81 -38.22 17.09 27.61
CA ILE A 81 -38.60 18.15 28.53
C ILE A 81 -38.50 17.61 29.95
N LYS A 82 -37.75 18.29 30.81
CA LYS A 82 -37.62 18.00 32.23
C LYS A 82 -38.13 19.17 33.07
N ALA A 83 -38.90 18.84 34.10
CA ALA A 83 -39.39 19.79 35.08
C ALA A 83 -38.23 20.35 35.93
N PRO A 84 -38.29 21.62 36.36
CA PRO A 84 -37.34 22.14 37.33
C PRO A 84 -37.34 21.30 38.61
N ASP A 85 -36.17 21.21 39.26
CA ASP A 85 -35.96 20.33 40.40
C ASP A 85 -37.01 20.54 41.50
N GLY A 86 -37.64 19.45 41.94
CA GLY A 86 -38.69 19.46 42.95
C GLY A 86 -40.11 19.78 42.43
N THR A 87 -40.30 20.03 41.14
CA THR A 87 -41.61 20.25 40.51
C THR A 87 -41.99 19.12 39.55
N LYS A 88 -43.25 19.11 39.07
CA LYS A 88 -43.74 18.14 38.08
C LYS A 88 -44.21 18.83 36.81
N LEU A 89 -44.14 18.15 35.69
CA LEU A 89 -44.70 18.67 34.43
C LEU A 89 -46.23 18.80 34.48
N THR A 90 -46.89 18.06 35.39
CA THR A 90 -48.33 18.18 35.68
C THR A 90 -48.71 19.48 36.39
N ASP A 91 -47.74 20.23 36.92
CA ASP A 91 -48.03 21.51 37.56
C ASP A 91 -48.51 22.53 36.52
N LYS A 92 -49.53 23.33 36.86
CA LYS A 92 -50.20 24.22 35.90
C LYS A 92 -49.24 25.17 35.17
N GLN A 93 -48.23 25.67 35.87
CA GLN A 93 -47.23 26.57 35.30
C GLN A 93 -46.34 25.85 34.26
N ASN A 94 -45.88 24.64 34.58
CA ASN A 94 -45.05 23.82 33.70
C ASN A 94 -45.85 23.34 32.48
N SER A 95 -47.08 22.86 32.68
CA SER A 95 -47.97 22.46 31.57
C SER A 95 -48.27 23.62 30.63
N ALA A 96 -48.51 24.83 31.16
CA ALA A 96 -48.74 26.03 30.33
C ALA A 96 -47.47 26.46 29.56
N ALA A 97 -46.28 26.22 30.10
CA ALA A 97 -45.03 26.45 29.38
C ALA A 97 -44.85 25.47 28.21
N ILE A 98 -45.25 24.20 28.37
CA ILE A 98 -45.30 23.20 27.29
C ILE A 98 -46.31 23.60 26.20
N ASP A 99 -47.50 24.06 26.57
CA ASP A 99 -48.52 24.50 25.60
C ASP A 99 -48.01 25.68 24.74
N ALA A 100 -47.28 26.60 25.37
CA ALA A 100 -46.64 27.68 24.65
C ALA A 100 -45.53 27.18 23.72
N LEU A 101 -44.68 26.23 24.16
CA LEU A 101 -43.68 25.59 23.29
C LEU A 101 -44.30 24.97 22.05
N ILE A 102 -45.41 24.23 22.21
CA ILE A 102 -46.13 23.64 21.07
C ILE A 102 -46.68 24.71 20.13
N THR A 103 -47.12 25.85 20.67
CA THR A 103 -47.60 26.98 19.88
C THR A 103 -46.47 27.60 19.06
N GLU A 104 -45.29 27.81 19.66
CA GLU A 104 -44.09 28.31 18.96
C GLU A 104 -43.61 27.32 17.90
N LEU A 105 -43.57 26.02 18.20
CA LEU A 105 -43.24 24.95 17.24
C LEU A 105 -44.16 24.99 16.02
N ARG A 106 -45.46 25.17 16.24
CA ARG A 106 -46.42 25.30 15.13
C ARG A 106 -46.17 26.56 14.30
N ALA A 107 -45.72 27.65 14.91
CA ALA A 107 -45.43 28.90 14.23
C ALA A 107 -44.02 28.95 13.62
N LEU A 108 -43.20 27.90 13.78
CA LEU A 108 -41.81 27.90 13.35
C LEU A 108 -41.68 27.96 11.83
N VAL A 109 -41.07 29.04 11.37
CA VAL A 109 -40.87 29.39 9.95
C VAL A 109 -39.42 29.82 9.76
N VAL A 110 -38.77 29.34 8.69
CA VAL A 110 -37.36 29.63 8.38
C VAL A 110 -37.19 29.95 6.89
N GLY A 111 -36.21 30.80 6.56
CA GLY A 111 -35.92 31.24 5.19
C GLY A 111 -36.77 32.42 4.70
N ALA A 112 -36.30 33.08 3.63
CA ALA A 112 -36.94 34.27 3.07
C ALA A 112 -38.37 34.03 2.52
N ASP A 113 -38.67 32.78 2.17
CA ASP A 113 -39.95 32.37 1.57
C ASP A 113 -41.04 32.06 2.62
N GLY A 114 -40.70 32.10 3.91
CA GLY A 114 -41.67 31.87 4.99
C GLY A 114 -42.14 30.42 5.10
N HIS A 115 -41.29 29.45 4.74
CA HIS A 115 -41.63 28.03 4.77
C HIS A 115 -41.86 27.54 6.21
N ARG A 116 -43.02 26.95 6.48
CA ARG A 116 -43.33 26.35 7.77
C ARG A 116 -42.57 25.05 7.94
N LEU A 117 -41.74 24.95 8.97
CA LEU A 117 -40.86 23.80 9.15
C LEU A 117 -41.55 22.57 9.74
N VAL A 118 -42.67 22.72 10.44
CA VAL A 118 -43.35 21.59 11.10
C VAL A 118 -44.50 21.07 10.24
N ALA A 119 -44.41 19.78 9.88
CA ALA A 119 -45.43 19.07 9.10
C ALA A 119 -46.49 18.41 9.98
N GLU A 120 -47.52 19.15 10.42
CA GLU A 120 -48.70 18.51 11.01
C GLU A 120 -49.56 17.88 9.89
N LYS A 121 -49.41 16.57 9.64
CA LYS A 121 -50.35 15.79 8.81
C LYS A 121 -51.66 15.53 9.57
N ASP A 122 -52.77 15.37 8.84
CA ASP A 122 -54.09 15.08 9.41
C ASP A 122 -54.04 13.83 10.30
N GLY A 123 -54.30 14.00 11.61
CA GLY A 123 -54.32 12.93 12.61
C GLY A 123 -53.15 12.93 13.61
N THR A 124 -52.05 13.64 13.34
CA THR A 124 -50.84 13.71 14.20
C THR A 124 -50.59 15.13 14.71
N ALA A 125 -51.62 15.79 15.22
CA ALA A 125 -51.47 17.11 15.82
C ALA A 125 -50.55 17.04 17.05
N LEU A 126 -49.62 17.99 17.20
CA LEU A 126 -48.77 18.11 18.38
C LEU A 126 -49.65 18.33 19.62
N ARG A 127 -49.57 17.41 20.57
CA ARG A 127 -50.34 17.49 21.82
C ARG A 127 -49.40 17.64 23.00
N ASN A 128 -49.86 18.35 24.03
CA ASN A 128 -49.15 18.42 25.29
C ASN A 128 -48.95 17.00 25.84
N PRO A 129 -47.70 16.56 26.11
CA PRO A 129 -47.41 15.23 26.65
C PRO A 129 -48.20 14.89 27.93
N VAL A 130 -48.48 15.89 28.77
CA VAL A 130 -49.28 15.71 29.99
C VAL A 130 -50.73 15.38 29.63
N ALA A 131 -51.33 16.16 28.73
CA ALA A 131 -52.70 15.94 28.27
C ALA A 131 -52.85 14.63 27.48
N ALA A 132 -51.85 14.28 26.65
CA ALA A 132 -51.81 13.02 25.93
C ALA A 132 -51.76 11.82 26.90
N THR A 133 -50.92 11.91 27.93
CA THR A 133 -50.83 10.89 28.98
C THR A 133 -52.09 10.80 29.83
N GLU A 134 -52.76 11.93 30.10
CA GLU A 134 -54.05 11.94 30.79
C GLU A 134 -55.14 11.26 29.96
N ALA A 135 -55.18 11.51 28.65
CA ALA A 135 -56.12 10.88 27.74
C ALA A 135 -55.96 9.35 27.66
N MET A 136 -54.76 8.83 27.95
CA MET A 136 -54.49 7.40 28.08
C MET A 136 -54.93 6.82 29.44
N GLY A 137 -55.42 7.64 30.37
CA GLY A 137 -55.80 7.23 31.73
C GLY A 137 -54.61 7.04 32.69
N CYS A 138 -53.40 7.31 32.21
CA CYS A 138 -52.14 6.94 32.85
C CYS A 138 -51.76 7.79 34.06
N LEU A 139 -52.37 8.97 34.22
CA LEU A 139 -52.24 9.79 35.44
C LEU A 139 -53.05 9.25 36.62
N ARG A 140 -54.06 8.40 36.37
CA ARG A 140 -54.92 7.80 37.41
C ARG A 140 -54.47 6.38 37.76
N ALA A 141 -54.17 5.58 36.75
CA ALA A 141 -53.68 4.21 36.89
C ALA A 141 -52.54 3.97 35.90
N ALA A 142 -51.33 3.81 36.43
CA ALA A 142 -50.11 3.62 35.65
C ALA A 142 -49.89 2.13 35.33
N ASP A 143 -50.82 1.51 34.61
CA ASP A 143 -50.63 0.15 34.09
C ASP A 143 -49.45 0.15 33.11
N PRO A 144 -48.38 -0.63 33.35
CA PRO A 144 -47.23 -0.68 32.44
C PRO A 144 -47.61 -0.96 30.99
N ALA A 145 -48.56 -1.85 30.72
CA ALA A 145 -48.93 -2.20 29.34
C ALA A 145 -49.62 -1.05 28.58
N ALA A 146 -50.44 -0.26 29.27
CA ALA A 146 -51.15 0.87 28.69
C ALA A 146 -50.30 2.15 28.67
N CYS A 147 -49.46 2.35 29.69
CA CYS A 147 -48.74 3.59 29.94
C CYS A 147 -47.28 3.58 29.49
N ALA A 148 -46.78 2.43 29.02
CA ALA A 148 -45.47 2.25 28.40
C ALA A 148 -45.17 3.26 27.28
N GLY A 149 -46.18 3.53 26.44
CA GLY A 149 -46.08 4.48 25.34
C GLY A 149 -46.48 5.92 25.73
N ALA A 150 -46.69 6.20 27.01
CA ALA A 150 -47.06 7.53 27.45
C ALA A 150 -45.89 8.49 27.24
N PRO A 151 -46.13 9.68 26.64
CA PRO A 151 -45.07 10.67 26.43
C PRO A 151 -44.62 11.37 27.72
N LEU A 152 -45.24 11.09 28.88
CA LEU A 152 -44.81 11.54 30.21
C LEU A 152 -44.40 10.32 31.05
N ASN A 153 -43.31 10.44 31.81
CA ASN A 153 -42.72 9.35 32.59
C ASN A 153 -43.51 8.97 33.85
N VAL A 154 -44.73 8.46 33.70
CA VAL A 154 -45.60 8.06 34.82
C VAL A 154 -45.20 6.74 35.46
N LEU A 155 -44.43 5.91 34.75
CA LEU A 155 -43.96 4.60 35.21
C LEU A 155 -42.66 4.67 36.03
N SER A 156 -42.01 5.84 36.06
CA SER A 156 -40.78 6.05 36.84
C SER A 156 -41.06 5.88 38.33
N LYS A 157 -40.27 5.03 39.01
CA LYS A 157 -40.39 4.81 40.46
C LYS A 157 -39.80 5.98 41.26
N ASP A 158 -38.75 6.60 40.74
CA ASP A 158 -37.95 7.58 41.47
C ASP A 158 -38.45 9.01 41.25
N ALA A 159 -38.84 9.35 40.01
CA ALA A 159 -39.22 10.71 39.64
C ALA A 159 -40.41 10.75 38.66
N PRO A 160 -41.60 10.27 39.07
CA PRO A 160 -42.77 10.22 38.18
C PRO A 160 -43.25 11.62 37.76
N ALA A 161 -43.64 11.75 36.50
CA ALA A 161 -44.16 12.98 35.88
C ALA A 161 -43.20 14.18 35.89
N THR A 162 -41.89 13.91 35.88
CA THR A 162 -40.84 14.93 35.83
C THR A 162 -40.20 15.07 34.45
N VAL A 163 -40.30 14.07 33.58
CA VAL A 163 -39.71 14.05 32.23
C VAL A 163 -40.77 13.67 31.20
N ALA A 164 -40.80 14.39 30.08
CA ALA A 164 -41.67 14.12 28.95
C ALA A 164 -40.91 14.15 27.63
N VAL A 165 -41.43 13.44 26.63
CA VAL A 165 -40.90 13.40 25.27
C VAL A 165 -41.96 13.92 24.30
N LEU A 166 -41.56 14.84 23.42
CA LEU A 166 -42.40 15.38 22.35
C LEU A 166 -41.69 15.19 21.01
N THR A 167 -42.18 14.27 20.18
CA THR A 167 -41.66 14.04 18.82
C THR A 167 -42.35 14.98 17.85
N VAL A 168 -41.56 15.72 17.07
CA VAL A 168 -41.98 16.75 16.12
C VAL A 168 -41.48 16.38 14.73
N PRO A 169 -42.37 16.16 13.75
CA PRO A 169 -41.98 15.95 12.35
C PRO A 169 -41.62 17.29 11.68
N PHE A 170 -40.54 17.31 10.91
CA PHE A 170 -40.10 18.47 10.13
C PHE A 170 -40.32 18.23 8.64
N ASP A 171 -40.78 19.26 7.93
CA ASP A 171 -41.00 19.26 6.48
C ASP A 171 -39.69 19.56 5.74
N ILE A 172 -38.74 18.63 5.85
CA ILE A 172 -37.44 18.68 5.19
C ILE A 172 -37.29 17.36 4.44
N ALA A 173 -36.89 17.44 3.17
CA ALA A 173 -36.88 16.29 2.27
C ALA A 173 -35.91 15.18 2.70
N SER A 174 -34.76 15.56 3.28
CA SER A 174 -33.74 14.64 3.77
C SER A 174 -32.97 15.24 4.94
N ALA A 175 -32.38 14.40 5.78
CA ALA A 175 -31.47 14.83 6.84
C ALA A 175 -30.24 15.62 6.31
N MET A 176 -29.86 15.39 5.04
CA MET A 176 -28.77 16.10 4.35
C MET A 176 -29.12 17.55 4.00
N ASP A 177 -30.41 17.85 3.84
CA ASP A 177 -30.90 19.18 3.45
C ASP A 177 -31.10 20.10 4.67
N ILE A 178 -30.79 19.61 5.87
CA ILE A 178 -30.92 20.37 7.11
C ILE A 178 -29.84 21.46 7.15
N THR A 179 -30.26 22.71 7.11
CA THR A 179 -29.35 23.85 7.23
C THR A 179 -29.06 24.17 8.70
N ASP A 180 -27.90 24.79 8.97
CA ASP A 180 -27.56 25.27 10.31
C ASP A 180 -28.59 26.28 10.85
N GLU A 181 -29.21 27.07 9.96
CA GLU A 181 -30.29 27.99 10.30
C GLU A 181 -31.54 27.24 10.80
N GLN A 182 -31.97 26.20 10.06
CA GLN A 182 -33.10 25.36 10.45
C GLN A 182 -32.84 24.65 11.79
N ARG A 183 -31.63 24.10 11.97
CA ARG A 183 -31.22 23.46 13.23
C ARG A 183 -31.23 24.43 14.40
N THR A 184 -30.62 25.60 14.23
CA THR A 184 -30.56 26.64 15.27
C THR A 184 -31.97 27.12 15.62
N ALA A 185 -32.83 27.36 14.63
CA ALA A 185 -34.21 27.77 14.85
C ALA A 185 -35.03 26.69 15.58
N ALA A 186 -34.86 25.42 15.21
CA ALA A 186 -35.49 24.29 15.90
C ALA A 186 -35.01 24.15 17.35
N TYR A 187 -33.75 24.45 17.66
CA TYR A 187 -33.25 24.44 19.03
C TYR A 187 -33.73 25.65 19.85
N ALA A 188 -33.71 26.85 19.24
CA ALA A 188 -34.08 28.12 19.88
C ALA A 188 -35.58 28.26 20.16
N VAL A 189 -36.44 27.52 19.43
CA VAL A 189 -37.90 27.51 19.68
C VAL A 189 -38.26 27.09 21.12
N ALA A 190 -37.34 26.40 21.81
CA ALA A 190 -37.48 25.99 23.19
C ALA A 190 -37.09 27.06 24.22
N ASP A 191 -36.43 28.16 23.81
CA ASP A 191 -35.92 29.20 24.72
C ASP A 191 -37.01 29.81 25.60
N PRO A 192 -38.22 30.17 25.11
CA PRO A 192 -39.28 30.68 25.97
C PRO A 192 -39.76 29.67 27.03
N ALA A 193 -39.57 28.38 26.79
CA ALA A 193 -39.87 27.32 27.76
C ALA A 193 -38.73 27.20 28.80
N ARG A 194 -37.48 27.34 28.35
CA ARG A 194 -36.28 27.38 29.21
C ARG A 194 -36.27 28.58 30.14
N GLU A 195 -36.64 29.76 29.65
CA GLU A 195 -36.78 30.98 30.45
C GLU A 195 -37.84 30.85 31.55
N ARG A 196 -38.84 29.98 31.34
CA ARG A 196 -39.86 29.64 32.34
C ARG A 196 -39.42 28.56 33.34
N GLY A 197 -38.17 28.11 33.26
CA GLY A 197 -37.54 27.19 34.20
C GLY A 197 -37.59 25.71 33.79
N LEU A 198 -38.17 25.37 32.63
CA LEU A 198 -38.08 24.01 32.11
C LEU A 198 -36.68 23.73 31.57
N VAL A 199 -36.21 22.49 31.67
CA VAL A 199 -35.04 22.04 30.90
C VAL A 199 -35.58 21.37 29.65
N VAL A 200 -35.20 21.87 28.48
CA VAL A 200 -35.69 21.33 27.20
C VAL A 200 -34.50 21.12 26.29
N GLU A 201 -34.28 19.88 25.91
CA GLU A 201 -33.19 19.49 25.00
C GLU A 201 -33.76 18.83 23.75
N LEU A 202 -33.05 18.97 22.64
CA LEU A 202 -33.47 18.53 21.32
C LEU A 202 -32.60 17.33 20.90
N GLY A 203 -33.24 16.19 20.67
CA GLY A 203 -32.65 15.02 20.00
C GLY A 203 -33.27 14.80 18.61
N GLY A 204 -33.03 13.63 18.03
CA GLY A 204 -33.52 13.25 16.70
C GLY A 204 -32.62 13.71 15.56
N SER A 205 -33.03 13.43 14.32
CA SER A 205 -32.21 13.70 13.12
C SER A 205 -31.94 15.19 12.91
N ILE A 206 -32.84 16.08 13.35
CA ILE A 206 -32.60 17.54 13.26
C ILE A 206 -31.54 18.05 14.24
N ALA A 207 -31.38 17.39 15.39
CA ALA A 207 -30.40 17.77 16.40
C ALA A 207 -28.97 17.35 16.05
N ARG A 208 -28.83 16.40 15.12
CA ARG A 208 -27.53 15.90 14.70
C ARG A 208 -26.82 16.99 13.91
N GLU A 209 -25.76 17.52 14.50
CA GLU A 209 -24.76 18.29 13.78
C GLU A 209 -23.92 17.33 12.97
N MET A 210 -24.07 17.38 11.64
CA MET A 210 -23.09 16.79 10.76
C MET A 210 -21.85 17.69 10.79
N GLU A 211 -20.94 17.40 11.71
CA GLU A 211 -19.65 18.09 11.78
C GLU A 211 -18.91 17.83 10.47
N GLN A 212 -18.76 18.87 9.63
CA GLN A 212 -17.85 18.78 8.51
C GLN A 212 -16.42 18.66 9.05
N PRO A 213 -15.56 17.83 8.42
CA PRO A 213 -14.17 17.68 8.85
C PRO A 213 -13.54 19.07 9.02
N SER A 214 -13.14 19.41 10.24
CA SER A 214 -12.68 20.76 10.57
C SER A 214 -11.38 21.16 9.84
N GLY A 215 -10.72 20.18 9.20
CA GLY A 215 -9.39 20.28 8.61
C GLY A 215 -8.29 20.48 9.65
N GLN A 216 -8.63 20.68 10.93
CA GLN A 216 -7.67 20.98 11.99
C GLN A 216 -6.79 19.77 12.28
N ALA A 217 -7.37 18.57 12.41
CA ALA A 217 -6.59 17.35 12.59
C ALA A 217 -5.61 17.11 11.43
N GLU A 218 -6.01 17.40 10.18
CA GLU A 218 -5.14 17.28 9.01
C GLU A 218 -3.99 18.29 9.05
N MET A 219 -4.28 19.56 9.38
CA MET A 219 -3.27 20.62 9.51
C MET A 219 -2.26 20.31 10.62
N ILE A 220 -2.73 19.83 11.77
CA ILE A 220 -1.88 19.43 12.89
C ILE A 220 -1.01 18.24 12.48
N GLY A 221 -1.61 17.21 11.86
CA GLY A 221 -0.90 16.03 11.37
C GLY A 221 0.21 16.39 10.38
N MET A 222 -0.09 17.27 9.40
CA MET A 222 0.91 17.78 8.45
C MET A 222 1.98 18.64 9.13
N GLY A 223 1.61 19.46 10.12
CA GLY A 223 2.57 20.27 10.89
C GLY A 223 3.57 19.41 11.65
N VAL A 224 3.12 18.35 12.32
CA VAL A 224 4.00 17.39 13.00
C VAL A 224 4.83 16.61 11.99
N ALA A 225 4.23 16.15 10.89
CA ALA A 225 4.96 15.47 9.81
C ALA A 225 6.09 16.35 9.25
N LEU A 226 5.85 17.65 9.04
CA LEU A 226 6.87 18.62 8.61
C LEU A 226 8.04 18.65 9.59
N VAL A 227 7.78 18.73 10.91
CA VAL A 227 8.82 18.75 11.94
C VAL A 227 9.65 17.46 11.89
N VAL A 228 9.00 16.30 11.81
CA VAL A 228 9.69 15.00 11.73
C VAL A 228 10.52 14.92 10.44
N MET A 229 10.02 15.43 9.31
CA MET A 229 10.74 15.46 8.04
C MET A 229 11.95 16.39 8.04
N VAL A 230 11.84 17.56 8.69
CA VAL A 230 12.97 18.46 8.90
C VAL A 230 14.07 17.74 9.69
N ILE A 231 13.72 16.97 10.72
CA ILE A 231 14.66 16.18 11.53
C ILE A 231 15.24 15.02 10.71
N ALA A 232 14.41 14.28 9.97
CA ALA A 232 14.83 13.12 9.19
C ALA A 232 15.84 13.51 8.11
N PHE A 233 15.56 14.57 7.34
CA PHE A 233 16.40 15.01 6.23
C PHE A 233 17.52 15.96 6.63
N GLY A 234 17.35 16.72 7.73
CA GLY A 234 18.30 17.76 8.16
C GLY A 234 18.30 19.01 7.27
N ALA A 235 17.25 19.20 6.47
CA ALA A 235 17.08 20.31 5.55
C ALA A 235 15.59 20.69 5.44
N ILE A 236 15.29 21.98 5.54
CA ILE A 236 13.90 22.50 5.55
C ILE A 236 13.25 22.31 4.18
N VAL A 237 13.92 22.70 3.09
CA VAL A 237 13.37 22.61 1.73
C VAL A 237 13.04 21.17 1.34
N ALA A 238 13.89 20.21 1.70
CA ALA A 238 13.64 18.78 1.46
C ALA A 238 12.37 18.27 2.16
N ALA A 239 12.03 18.81 3.34
CA ALA A 239 10.85 18.41 4.09
C ALA A 239 9.53 18.90 3.48
N PHE A 240 9.54 19.99 2.73
CA PHE A 240 8.35 20.52 2.04
C PHE A 240 7.94 19.68 0.82
N VAL A 241 8.89 18.99 0.17
CA VAL A 241 8.60 18.30 -1.08
C VAL A 241 7.61 17.13 -0.90
N PRO A 242 7.76 16.26 0.13
CA PRO A 242 6.74 15.27 0.47
C PRO A 242 5.35 15.87 0.73
N ILE A 243 5.27 17.02 1.39
CA ILE A 243 4.00 17.67 1.73
C ILE A 243 3.31 18.20 0.47
N ILE A 244 4.04 18.87 -0.43
CA ILE A 244 3.48 19.32 -1.71
C ILE A 244 2.95 18.12 -2.51
N THR A 245 3.69 17.02 -2.51
CA THR A 245 3.31 15.78 -3.19
C THR A 245 2.03 15.20 -2.58
N ALA A 246 1.90 15.23 -1.25
CA ALA A 246 0.71 14.79 -0.53
C ALA A 246 -0.52 15.66 -0.79
N LEU A 247 -0.38 16.99 -0.77
CA LEU A 247 -1.48 17.91 -1.08
C LEU A 247 -2.00 17.74 -2.51
N VAL A 248 -1.10 17.60 -3.49
CA VAL A 248 -1.49 17.37 -4.90
C VAL A 248 -2.11 15.99 -5.08
N GLY A 249 -1.55 14.96 -4.46
CA GLY A 249 -2.08 13.60 -4.54
C GLY A 249 -3.47 13.49 -3.90
N LEU A 250 -3.63 14.04 -2.71
CA LEU A 250 -4.91 14.12 -2.02
C LEU A 250 -5.93 14.93 -2.80
N GLY A 251 -5.57 16.13 -3.27
CA GLY A 251 -6.46 16.98 -4.05
C GLY A 251 -6.93 16.30 -5.33
N ALA A 252 -6.04 15.61 -6.04
CA ALA A 252 -6.41 14.81 -7.22
C ALA A 252 -7.35 13.65 -6.87
N ALA A 253 -7.10 12.96 -5.74
CA ALA A 253 -7.98 11.90 -5.26
C ALA A 253 -9.37 12.42 -4.90
N MET A 254 -9.48 13.53 -4.17
CA MET A 254 -10.76 14.15 -3.78
C MET A 254 -11.55 14.62 -4.99
N LEU A 255 -10.90 15.29 -5.94
CA LEU A 255 -11.54 15.69 -7.19
C LEU A 255 -11.96 14.48 -8.03
N GLY A 256 -11.18 13.39 -8.02
CA GLY A 256 -11.53 12.14 -8.68
C GLY A 256 -12.73 11.43 -8.05
N ILE A 257 -12.79 11.36 -6.71
CA ILE A 257 -13.92 10.80 -5.96
C ILE A 257 -15.18 11.64 -6.20
N SER A 258 -15.05 12.97 -6.10
CA SER A 258 -16.14 13.92 -6.35
C SER A 258 -16.65 13.84 -7.80
N LEU A 259 -15.76 13.72 -8.79
CA LEU A 259 -16.19 13.47 -10.17
C LEU A 259 -16.91 12.11 -10.33
N GLY A 260 -16.55 11.12 -9.52
CA GLY A 260 -17.21 9.81 -9.47
C GLY A 260 -18.69 9.89 -9.09
N THR A 261 -19.11 10.91 -8.32
CA THR A 261 -20.52 11.10 -7.92
C THR A 261 -21.44 11.37 -9.10
N ALA A 262 -20.89 11.76 -10.25
CA ALA A 262 -21.65 11.91 -11.49
C ALA A 262 -22.23 10.59 -11.99
N PHE A 263 -21.54 9.48 -11.74
CA PHE A 263 -21.86 8.14 -12.27
C PHE A 263 -22.47 7.20 -11.24
N VAL A 264 -22.11 7.35 -9.98
CA VAL A 264 -22.51 6.45 -8.89
C VAL A 264 -22.76 7.27 -7.63
N GLU A 265 -23.69 6.85 -6.79
CA GLU A 265 -23.87 7.48 -5.47
C GLU A 265 -22.70 7.10 -4.56
N VAL A 266 -21.99 8.10 -4.06
CA VAL A 266 -20.82 7.91 -3.20
C VAL A 266 -21.15 8.41 -1.79
N PRO A 267 -20.98 7.59 -0.75
CA PRO A 267 -21.19 8.00 0.62
C PRO A 267 -20.22 9.08 1.11
N SER A 268 -20.67 10.03 1.92
CA SER A 268 -19.83 11.17 2.38
C SER A 268 -18.58 10.70 3.16
N PHE A 269 -18.73 9.66 4.00
CA PHE A 269 -17.65 9.01 4.77
C PHE A 269 -16.50 8.47 3.91
N THR A 270 -16.71 8.30 2.60
CA THR A 270 -15.66 7.89 1.65
C THR A 270 -14.51 8.89 1.63
N THR A 271 -14.83 10.19 1.72
CA THR A 271 -13.83 11.26 1.71
C THR A 271 -13.00 11.29 2.98
N PHE A 272 -13.63 11.04 4.13
CA PHE A 272 -12.95 10.97 5.43
C PHE A 272 -11.82 9.93 5.42
N LEU A 273 -12.11 8.72 4.93
CA LEU A 273 -11.10 7.68 4.83
C LEU A 273 -10.03 8.01 3.77
N ALA A 274 -10.46 8.52 2.61
CA ALA A 274 -9.57 8.88 1.52
C ALA A 274 -8.57 9.98 1.93
N SER A 275 -8.97 10.92 2.78
CA SER A 275 -8.07 11.98 3.26
C SER A 275 -7.03 11.44 4.23
N MET A 276 -7.50 10.70 5.23
CA MET A 276 -6.67 10.09 6.26
C MET A 276 -5.60 9.17 5.64
N ILE A 277 -5.98 8.31 4.70
CA ILE A 277 -5.04 7.40 4.00
C ILE A 277 -4.17 8.17 3.00
N GLY A 278 -4.77 9.06 2.21
CA GLY A 278 -4.10 9.77 1.12
C GLY A 278 -2.90 10.59 1.59
N ILE A 279 -3.05 11.30 2.71
CA ILE A 279 -1.96 12.07 3.33
C ILE A 279 -0.87 11.14 3.85
N ALA A 280 -1.23 10.14 4.65
CA ALA A 280 -0.28 9.24 5.29
C ALA A 280 0.60 8.52 4.25
N LEU A 281 -0.02 7.91 3.23
CA LEU A 281 0.68 7.20 2.17
C LEU A 281 1.54 8.12 1.32
N SER A 282 1.02 9.28 0.93
CA SER A 282 1.76 10.18 0.05
C SER A 282 3.03 10.71 0.71
N ILE A 283 2.95 11.03 2.01
CA ILE A 283 4.13 11.48 2.77
C ILE A 283 5.14 10.34 2.90
N ASP A 284 4.70 9.12 3.22
CA ASP A 284 5.61 7.99 3.44
C ASP A 284 6.32 7.57 2.14
N TYR A 285 5.58 7.44 1.05
CA TYR A 285 6.14 7.11 -0.26
C TYR A 285 7.13 8.17 -0.76
N ALA A 286 6.81 9.45 -0.58
CA ALA A 286 7.73 10.53 -0.91
C ALA A 286 8.98 10.48 -0.02
N LEU A 287 8.84 10.20 1.28
CA LEU A 287 9.97 10.05 2.20
C LEU A 287 10.94 8.98 1.74
N PHE A 288 10.46 7.79 1.36
CA PHE A 288 11.32 6.70 0.88
C PHE A 288 12.11 7.08 -0.36
N ILE A 289 11.46 7.70 -1.34
CA ILE A 289 12.11 8.10 -2.60
C ILE A 289 13.13 9.23 -2.33
N VAL A 290 12.80 10.23 -1.51
CA VAL A 290 13.71 11.34 -1.16
C VAL A 290 14.90 10.83 -0.35
N SER A 291 14.67 9.92 0.59
CA SER A 291 15.73 9.30 1.40
C SER A 291 16.70 8.53 0.50
N ARG A 292 16.19 7.74 -0.45
CA ARG A 292 17.01 7.05 -1.45
C ARG A 292 17.76 8.03 -2.35
N TYR A 293 17.10 9.08 -2.82
CA TYR A 293 17.72 10.11 -3.66
C TYR A 293 18.88 10.82 -2.95
N LYS A 294 18.72 11.13 -1.66
CA LYS A 294 19.78 11.73 -0.85
C LYS A 294 21.02 10.82 -0.76
N HIS A 295 20.82 9.50 -0.63
CA HIS A 295 21.90 8.52 -0.64
C HIS A 295 22.59 8.46 -2.01
N GLU A 296 21.80 8.28 -3.08
CA GLU A 296 22.33 8.12 -4.45
C GLU A 296 23.05 9.38 -4.94
N LEU A 297 22.71 10.57 -4.46
CA LEU A 297 23.41 11.82 -4.80
C LEU A 297 24.91 11.83 -4.46
N ARG A 298 25.36 10.96 -3.55
CA ARG A 298 26.78 10.86 -3.18
C ARG A 298 27.57 9.89 -4.05
N ILE A 299 26.89 8.91 -4.63
CA ILE A 299 27.50 7.77 -5.31
C ILE A 299 27.31 7.88 -6.84
N ALA A 300 26.16 8.38 -7.28
CA ALA A 300 25.81 8.48 -8.68
C ALA A 300 26.57 9.61 -9.40
N ALA A 301 26.80 9.43 -10.71
CA ALA A 301 27.54 10.36 -11.54
C ALA A 301 26.91 11.77 -11.63
N ASN A 302 25.58 11.86 -11.56
CA ASN A 302 24.87 13.13 -11.57
C ASN A 302 23.48 13.05 -10.89
N PRO A 303 22.85 14.18 -10.55
CA PRO A 303 21.52 14.21 -9.92
C PRO A 303 20.40 13.55 -10.74
N GLU A 304 20.47 13.59 -12.08
CA GLU A 304 19.47 12.90 -12.93
C GLU A 304 19.56 11.38 -12.76
N GLU A 305 20.78 10.85 -12.72
CA GLU A 305 21.08 9.44 -12.51
C GLU A 305 20.63 8.99 -11.12
N ALA A 306 20.92 9.80 -10.09
CA ALA A 306 20.46 9.56 -8.73
C ALA A 306 18.92 9.48 -8.64
N ALA A 307 18.20 10.38 -9.33
CA ALA A 307 16.74 10.35 -9.39
C ALA A 307 16.22 9.11 -10.11
N GLY A 308 16.85 8.73 -11.23
CA GLY A 308 16.55 7.51 -11.96
C GLY A 308 16.71 6.25 -11.10
N ILE A 309 17.86 6.09 -10.44
CA ILE A 309 18.14 4.93 -9.58
C ILE A 309 17.15 4.86 -8.41
N SER A 310 16.83 6.02 -7.83
CA SER A 310 15.89 6.09 -6.69
C SER A 310 14.47 5.65 -7.07
N VAL A 311 13.94 6.14 -8.20
CA VAL A 311 12.61 5.71 -8.67
C VAL A 311 12.63 4.26 -9.16
N GLY A 312 13.73 3.83 -9.78
CA GLY A 312 13.91 2.45 -10.24
C GLY A 312 14.00 1.40 -9.13
N THR A 313 14.42 1.80 -7.92
CA THR A 313 14.59 0.91 -6.75
C THR A 313 13.49 1.18 -5.71
N ALA A 314 13.61 2.27 -4.94
CA ALA A 314 12.64 2.65 -3.93
C ALA A 314 11.24 2.92 -4.52
N GLY A 315 11.16 3.54 -5.71
CA GLY A 315 9.88 3.72 -6.39
C GLY A 315 9.21 2.40 -6.80
N SER A 316 9.99 1.35 -7.09
CA SER A 316 9.44 0.02 -7.37
C SER A 316 8.87 -0.65 -6.11
N ALA A 317 9.50 -0.42 -4.95
CA ALA A 317 8.96 -0.84 -3.66
C ALA A 317 7.67 -0.07 -3.33
N VAL A 318 7.61 1.24 -3.60
CA VAL A 318 6.41 2.08 -3.42
C VAL A 318 5.24 1.63 -4.28
N VAL A 319 5.46 1.29 -5.56
CA VAL A 319 4.38 0.79 -6.43
C VAL A 319 3.81 -0.52 -5.90
N PHE A 320 4.68 -1.39 -5.37
CA PHE A 320 4.28 -2.67 -4.83
C PHE A 320 3.53 -2.55 -3.50
N ALA A 321 4.05 -1.73 -2.60
CA ALA A 321 3.39 -1.28 -1.37
C ALA A 321 1.98 -0.76 -1.66
N GLY A 322 1.88 0.24 -2.54
CA GLY A 322 0.60 0.83 -2.91
C GLY A 322 -0.35 -0.15 -3.59
N LEU A 323 0.14 -1.09 -4.40
CA LEU A 323 -0.72 -2.15 -4.95
C LEU A 323 -1.28 -3.05 -3.85
N THR A 324 -0.49 -3.36 -2.81
CA THR A 324 -0.96 -4.12 -1.64
C THR A 324 -2.11 -3.39 -0.95
N VAL A 325 -1.95 -2.09 -0.72
CA VAL A 325 -2.99 -1.24 -0.12
C VAL A 325 -4.24 -1.18 -1.00
N ILE A 326 -4.08 -0.95 -2.31
CA ILE A 326 -5.19 -0.88 -3.27
C ILE A 326 -5.97 -2.20 -3.30
N VAL A 327 -5.27 -3.34 -3.28
CA VAL A 327 -5.91 -4.66 -3.24
C VAL A 327 -6.62 -4.88 -1.90
N ALA A 328 -6.00 -4.54 -0.77
CA ALA A 328 -6.62 -4.68 0.55
C ALA A 328 -7.89 -3.83 0.67
N LEU A 329 -7.84 -2.56 0.25
CA LEU A 329 -8.97 -1.66 0.29
C LEU A 329 -10.05 -2.02 -0.76
N GLY A 330 -9.63 -2.45 -1.95
CA GLY A 330 -10.54 -2.96 -2.97
C GLY A 330 -11.25 -4.24 -2.53
N ALA A 331 -10.62 -5.09 -1.70
CA ALA A 331 -11.22 -6.30 -1.17
C ALA A 331 -12.42 -6.04 -0.24
N LEU A 332 -12.60 -4.82 0.28
CA LEU A 332 -13.83 -4.46 1.01
C LEU A 332 -15.08 -4.57 0.13
N SER A 333 -14.96 -4.41 -1.18
CA SER A 333 -16.07 -4.63 -2.12
C SER A 333 -16.65 -6.05 -2.04
N ILE A 334 -15.84 -7.03 -1.66
CA ILE A 334 -16.23 -8.45 -1.56
C ILE A 334 -17.08 -8.70 -0.30
N VAL A 335 -17.00 -7.81 0.70
CA VAL A 335 -17.80 -7.90 1.93
C VAL A 335 -19.30 -7.83 1.62
N GLY A 336 -19.68 -7.12 0.56
CA GLY A 336 -21.06 -6.97 0.12
C GLY A 336 -21.84 -5.91 0.90
N VAL A 337 -21.13 -4.98 1.54
CA VAL A 337 -21.72 -3.85 2.27
C VAL A 337 -21.40 -2.57 1.49
N ASN A 338 -22.43 -1.84 1.04
CA ASN A 338 -22.27 -0.71 0.13
C ASN A 338 -21.35 0.38 0.69
N PHE A 339 -21.61 0.88 1.90
CA PHE A 339 -20.79 1.96 2.46
C PHE A 339 -19.31 1.53 2.64
N LEU A 340 -19.04 0.30 3.09
CA LEU A 340 -17.68 -0.24 3.19
C LEU A 340 -16.99 -0.37 1.84
N THR A 341 -17.76 -0.74 0.82
CA THR A 341 -17.27 -0.87 -0.55
C THR A 341 -16.78 0.48 -1.05
N PHE A 342 -17.61 1.53 -0.95
CA PHE A 342 -17.22 2.86 -1.41
C PHE A 342 -16.10 3.47 -0.56
N MET A 343 -16.12 3.27 0.76
CA MET A 343 -15.01 3.67 1.63
C MET A 343 -13.70 3.03 1.19
N GLY A 344 -13.69 1.71 0.99
CA GLY A 344 -12.52 0.97 0.50
C GLY A 344 -12.07 1.47 -0.87
N LEU A 345 -13.00 1.65 -1.82
CA LEU A 345 -12.69 2.14 -3.17
C LEU A 345 -12.15 3.59 -3.15
N GLY A 346 -12.72 4.49 -2.35
CA GLY A 346 -12.21 5.85 -2.20
C GLY A 346 -10.80 5.88 -1.59
N GLY A 347 -10.55 5.05 -0.58
CA GLY A 347 -9.21 4.84 -0.03
C GLY A 347 -8.24 4.27 -1.08
N ALA A 348 -8.70 3.33 -1.92
CA ALA A 348 -7.89 2.77 -3.01
C ALA A 348 -7.57 3.82 -4.09
N VAL A 349 -8.50 4.71 -4.42
CA VAL A 349 -8.28 5.87 -5.30
C VAL A 349 -7.24 6.81 -4.69
N ALA A 350 -7.33 7.11 -3.39
CA ALA A 350 -6.33 7.92 -2.69
C ALA A 350 -4.94 7.27 -2.72
N ALA A 351 -4.86 5.96 -2.45
CA ALA A 351 -3.61 5.20 -2.54
C ALA A 351 -3.04 5.18 -3.97
N PHE A 352 -3.89 5.06 -4.99
CA PHE A 352 -3.48 5.12 -6.39
C PHE A 352 -2.85 6.48 -6.73
N PHE A 353 -3.50 7.60 -6.37
CA PHE A 353 -2.93 8.92 -6.59
C PHE A 353 -1.66 9.16 -5.77
N ALA A 354 -1.56 8.63 -4.55
CA ALA A 354 -0.33 8.69 -3.74
C ALA A 354 0.86 7.99 -4.43
N VAL A 355 0.65 6.80 -5.02
CA VAL A 355 1.68 6.12 -5.81
C VAL A 355 2.02 6.92 -7.06
N LEU A 356 1.00 7.42 -7.78
CA LEU A 356 1.17 8.15 -9.02
C LEU A 356 1.98 9.44 -8.81
N THR A 357 1.69 10.21 -7.77
CA THR A 357 2.45 11.42 -7.43
C THR A 357 3.87 11.08 -6.97
N ALA A 358 4.06 10.01 -6.19
CA ALA A 358 5.37 9.55 -5.74
C ALA A 358 6.31 9.16 -6.91
N ILE A 359 5.80 8.54 -7.97
CA ILE A 359 6.64 8.12 -9.12
C ILE A 359 6.73 9.17 -10.25
N THR A 360 5.88 10.20 -10.25
CA THR A 360 5.83 11.21 -11.33
C THR A 360 6.14 12.63 -10.85
N LEU A 361 5.35 13.15 -9.92
CA LEU A 361 5.44 14.51 -9.42
C LEU A 361 6.70 14.70 -8.58
N MET A 362 6.97 13.76 -7.68
CA MET A 362 8.12 13.77 -6.78
C MET A 362 9.47 13.91 -7.53
N PRO A 363 9.82 13.05 -8.52
CA PRO A 363 11.07 13.24 -9.27
C PRO A 363 11.12 14.56 -10.07
N ALA A 364 9.99 15.07 -10.55
CA ALA A 364 9.94 16.38 -11.19
C ALA A 364 10.23 17.53 -10.20
N LEU A 365 9.68 17.46 -8.99
CA LEU A 365 9.95 18.41 -7.91
C LEU A 365 11.42 18.34 -7.46
N LEU A 366 12.00 17.14 -7.33
CA LEU A 366 13.44 16.98 -7.06
C LEU A 366 14.29 17.73 -8.09
N GLY A 367 13.94 17.61 -9.37
CA GLY A 367 14.61 18.31 -10.46
C GLY A 367 14.38 19.82 -10.45
N ALA A 368 13.24 20.29 -9.95
CA ALA A 368 12.86 21.71 -9.89
C ALA A 368 13.57 22.43 -8.76
N PHE A 369 13.59 21.86 -7.55
CA PHE A 369 14.32 22.40 -6.41
C PHE A 369 15.84 22.24 -6.55
N GLY A 370 16.31 21.21 -7.27
CA GLY A 370 17.71 21.04 -7.68
C GLY A 370 18.70 21.20 -6.51
N ARG A 371 19.63 22.15 -6.64
CA ARG A 371 20.68 22.43 -5.62
C ARG A 371 20.13 22.96 -4.28
N PHE A 372 18.94 23.56 -4.29
CA PHE A 372 18.34 24.18 -3.09
C PHE A 372 17.69 23.15 -2.16
N LEU A 373 17.45 21.92 -2.64
CA LEU A 373 16.72 20.90 -1.90
C LEU A 373 17.34 20.59 -0.52
N PHE A 374 18.67 20.58 -0.43
CA PHE A 374 19.40 20.26 0.81
C PHE A 374 20.15 21.46 1.41
N THR A 375 19.75 22.70 1.07
CA THR A 375 20.36 23.93 1.61
C THR A 375 19.28 24.90 2.14
N PRO A 376 19.46 25.51 3.33
CA PRO A 376 20.56 25.37 4.29
C PRO A 376 20.47 24.09 5.14
N ARG A 377 21.63 23.51 5.51
CA ARG A 377 21.71 22.35 6.42
C ARG A 377 21.61 22.81 7.87
N LEU A 378 20.80 22.13 8.68
CA LEU A 378 20.67 22.45 10.10
C LEU A 378 21.90 21.91 10.90
N PRO A 379 22.68 22.79 11.57
CA PRO A 379 23.99 22.44 12.15
C PRO A 379 23.94 21.48 13.34
N LEU A 380 22.79 21.33 14.00
CA LEU A 380 22.59 20.42 15.14
C LEU A 380 22.20 18.99 14.73
N VAL A 381 21.57 18.81 13.56
CA VAL A 381 21.01 17.51 13.10
C VAL A 381 21.89 16.86 12.02
N ALA A 382 22.65 17.65 11.26
CA ALA A 382 23.49 17.17 10.16
C ALA A 382 24.91 16.72 10.58
N ARG A 383 25.20 16.55 11.88
CA ARG A 383 26.56 16.26 12.40
C ARG A 383 27.06 14.84 12.17
N HIS A 384 26.17 13.85 12.05
CA HIS A 384 26.54 12.45 11.83
C HIS A 384 25.84 11.91 10.59
N ASP A 385 26.63 11.31 9.70
CA ASP A 385 26.13 10.64 8.52
C ASP A 385 25.57 9.26 8.93
N PRO A 386 24.26 9.00 8.79
CA PRO A 386 23.64 7.76 9.28
C PRO A 386 24.12 6.47 8.61
N GLU A 387 24.89 6.58 7.53
CA GLU A 387 25.42 5.44 6.77
C GLU A 387 26.94 5.35 6.80
N ASP A 388 27.57 6.06 7.75
CA ASP A 388 28.96 5.80 8.07
C ASP A 388 29.06 4.45 8.81
N ASP A 389 29.51 3.42 8.09
CA ASP A 389 29.77 2.06 8.61
C ASP A 389 30.72 2.05 9.81
N THR A 390 31.49 3.12 10.03
CA THR A 390 32.43 3.25 11.15
C THR A 390 31.77 3.75 12.44
N SER A 391 30.52 4.25 12.37
CA SER A 391 29.80 4.82 13.51
C SER A 391 28.81 3.82 14.13
N VAL A 392 28.90 3.60 15.45
CA VAL A 392 27.96 2.70 16.15
C VAL A 392 26.66 3.46 16.46
N THR A 393 25.67 3.35 15.56
CA THR A 393 24.35 3.93 15.77
C THR A 393 23.54 3.15 16.81
N ASN A 394 22.51 3.80 17.38
CA ASN A 394 21.57 3.14 18.29
C ASN A 394 20.85 1.96 17.63
N GLY A 395 20.58 2.05 16.31
CA GLY A 395 20.00 0.95 15.53
C GLY A 395 20.89 -0.29 15.54
N MET A 396 22.19 -0.14 15.34
CA MET A 396 23.13 -1.28 15.42
C MET A 396 23.21 -1.87 16.83
N ARG A 397 23.09 -1.07 17.90
CA ARG A 397 23.07 -1.59 19.28
C ARG A 397 21.84 -2.48 19.53
N VAL A 398 20.66 -2.03 19.09
CA VAL A 398 19.42 -2.81 19.20
C VAL A 398 19.49 -4.07 18.33
N GLY A 399 19.93 -3.95 17.08
CA GLY A 399 20.10 -5.10 16.18
C GLY A 399 21.09 -6.15 16.74
N ARG A 400 22.20 -5.72 17.33
CA ARG A 400 23.16 -6.62 18.01
C ARG A 400 22.54 -7.30 19.23
N LEU A 401 21.70 -6.60 20.01
CA LEU A 401 21.01 -7.16 21.16
C LEU A 401 20.02 -8.26 20.74
N ILE A 402 19.17 -7.97 19.75
CA ILE A 402 18.22 -8.94 19.17
C ILE A 402 18.98 -10.14 18.61
N GLY A 403 20.03 -9.88 17.81
CA GLY A 403 20.85 -10.93 17.22
C GLY A 403 21.62 -11.77 18.25
N LYS A 404 21.92 -11.24 19.45
CA LYS A 404 22.61 -12.00 20.51
C LYS A 404 21.68 -12.95 21.25
N ARG A 405 20.40 -12.60 21.43
CA ARG A 405 19.41 -13.41 22.15
C ARG A 405 18.06 -13.39 21.42
N PRO A 406 17.96 -13.98 20.22
CA PRO A 406 16.76 -13.85 19.38
C PRO A 406 15.53 -14.54 20.01
N TRP A 407 15.71 -15.68 20.69
CA TRP A 407 14.62 -16.35 21.41
C TRP A 407 14.01 -15.51 22.53
N LEU A 408 14.84 -14.78 23.28
CA LEU A 408 14.36 -13.91 24.36
C LEU A 408 13.61 -12.70 23.79
N ALA A 409 14.12 -12.11 22.70
CA ALA A 409 13.42 -11.03 22.01
C ALA A 409 12.06 -11.49 21.47
N LEU A 410 11.99 -12.68 20.86
CA LEU A 410 10.76 -13.29 20.38
C LEU A 410 9.74 -13.52 21.51
N ILE A 411 10.15 -14.16 22.61
CA ILE A 411 9.25 -14.45 23.75
C ILE A 411 8.72 -13.16 24.37
N VAL A 412 9.58 -12.16 24.59
CA VAL A 412 9.16 -10.86 25.16
C VAL A 412 8.19 -10.14 24.23
N ALA A 413 8.46 -10.11 22.93
CA ALA A 413 7.55 -9.49 21.95
C ALA A 413 6.19 -10.19 21.91
N VAL A 414 6.17 -11.53 21.82
CA VAL A 414 4.91 -12.30 21.79
C VAL A 414 4.13 -12.14 23.10
N ALA A 415 4.81 -12.19 24.25
CA ALA A 415 4.16 -12.00 25.55
C ALA A 415 3.58 -10.60 25.71
N ALA A 416 4.31 -9.56 25.28
CA ALA A 416 3.81 -8.18 25.30
C ALA A 416 2.59 -8.01 24.40
N LEU A 417 2.62 -8.55 23.18
CA LEU A 417 1.48 -8.50 22.25
C LEU A 417 0.28 -9.29 22.79
N ALA A 418 0.50 -10.50 23.33
CA ALA A 418 -0.56 -11.30 23.92
C ALA A 418 -1.20 -10.60 25.14
N ALA A 419 -0.39 -9.97 26.01
CA ALA A 419 -0.89 -9.16 27.12
C ALA A 419 -1.75 -7.99 26.62
N MET A 420 -1.28 -7.25 25.62
CA MET A 420 -2.06 -6.16 25.01
C MET A 420 -3.31 -6.65 24.28
N ALA A 421 -3.33 -7.89 23.79
CA ALA A 421 -4.49 -8.47 23.11
C ALA A 421 -5.58 -8.96 24.07
N THR A 422 -5.29 -9.17 25.37
CA THR A 422 -6.29 -9.71 26.31
C THR A 422 -7.59 -8.90 26.40
N PRO A 423 -7.60 -7.55 26.41
CA PRO A 423 -8.85 -6.80 26.43
C PRO A 423 -9.70 -7.00 25.16
N ALA A 424 -9.12 -7.40 24.03
CA ALA A 424 -9.87 -7.63 22.78
C ALA A 424 -10.92 -8.75 22.93
N LEU A 425 -10.78 -9.63 23.92
CA LEU A 425 -11.77 -10.67 24.23
C LEU A 425 -13.10 -10.10 24.76
N GLN A 426 -13.09 -8.84 25.21
CA GLN A 426 -14.26 -8.12 25.72
C GLN A 426 -14.78 -7.08 24.72
N LEU A 427 -14.38 -7.18 23.45
CA LEU A 427 -14.77 -6.23 22.42
C LEU A 427 -16.30 -6.17 22.26
N GLN A 428 -16.88 -5.04 22.62
CA GLN A 428 -18.28 -4.72 22.33
C GLN A 428 -18.38 -3.84 21.09
N LEU A 429 -19.14 -4.26 20.09
CA LEU A 429 -19.40 -3.43 18.92
C LEU A 429 -20.69 -2.64 19.11
N GLY A 430 -20.81 -1.51 18.42
CA GLY A 430 -22.01 -0.69 18.40
C GLY A 430 -21.93 0.36 17.30
N LEU A 431 -23.06 0.96 16.98
CA LEU A 431 -23.12 2.06 16.02
C LEU A 431 -23.27 3.38 16.75
N PRO A 432 -22.71 4.46 16.20
CA PRO A 432 -22.80 5.77 16.84
C PRO A 432 -24.26 6.24 16.91
N GLY A 433 -24.77 6.33 18.13
CA GLY A 433 -26.07 6.89 18.49
C GLY A 433 -25.92 8.22 19.23
N GLU A 434 -27.03 8.73 19.76
CA GLU A 434 -27.02 9.92 20.64
C GLU A 434 -26.20 9.71 21.92
N ASP A 435 -26.00 8.44 22.32
CA ASP A 435 -25.15 8.01 23.43
C ASP A 435 -23.66 8.26 23.21
N SER A 436 -23.24 8.33 21.94
CA SER A 436 -21.84 8.55 21.54
C SER A 436 -21.49 10.01 21.29
N LEU A 437 -22.46 10.92 21.38
CA LEU A 437 -22.24 12.35 21.13
C LEU A 437 -21.57 13.04 22.34
N PRO A 438 -20.89 14.19 22.14
CA PRO A 438 -20.29 14.95 23.24
C PRO A 438 -21.33 15.31 24.33
N ALA A 439 -20.95 15.20 25.61
CA ALA A 439 -21.82 15.49 26.77
C ALA A 439 -22.46 16.89 26.75
N GLU A 440 -21.79 17.86 26.13
CA GLU A 440 -22.27 19.24 25.99
C GLU A 440 -23.35 19.38 24.90
N SER A 441 -23.45 18.43 23.97
CA SER A 441 -24.41 18.51 22.86
C SER A 441 -25.85 18.32 23.33
N THR A 442 -26.79 19.06 22.74
CA THR A 442 -28.21 18.97 23.11
C THR A 442 -28.78 17.56 22.91
N ALA A 443 -28.38 16.85 21.87
CA ALA A 443 -28.83 15.48 21.60
C ALA A 443 -28.34 14.49 22.68
N ARG A 444 -27.09 14.64 23.17
CA ARG A 444 -26.57 13.84 24.29
C ARG A 444 -27.30 14.15 25.60
N GLN A 445 -27.55 15.43 25.89
CA GLN A 445 -28.32 15.83 27.07
C GLN A 445 -29.77 15.32 27.01
N ALA A 446 -30.41 15.36 25.83
CA ALA A 446 -31.73 14.79 25.61
C ALA A 446 -31.75 13.27 25.90
N TYR A 447 -30.74 12.53 25.43
CA TYR A 447 -30.56 11.11 25.73
C TYR A 447 -30.43 10.84 27.23
N ASP A 448 -29.61 11.61 27.94
CA ASP A 448 -29.36 11.44 29.37
C ASP A 448 -30.59 11.79 30.22
N ILE A 449 -31.29 12.88 29.87
CA ILE A 449 -32.54 13.27 30.52
C ILE A 449 -33.60 12.17 30.31
N ARG A 450 -33.74 11.66 29.08
CA ARG A 450 -34.66 10.56 28.78
C ARG A 450 -34.32 9.29 29.56
N THR A 451 -33.03 8.95 29.64
CA THR A 451 -32.54 7.82 30.45
C THR A 451 -32.91 7.98 31.93
N SER A 452 -32.69 9.17 32.51
CA SER A 452 -33.03 9.45 33.91
C SER A 452 -34.54 9.41 34.20
N GLY A 453 -35.36 9.77 33.20
CA GLY A 453 -36.80 9.84 33.34
C GLY A 453 -37.51 8.52 33.09
N PHE A 454 -37.18 7.83 32.01
CA PHE A 454 -37.88 6.64 31.50
C PHE A 454 -37.07 5.34 31.63
N GLY A 455 -35.82 5.40 32.08
CA GLY A 455 -34.90 4.27 32.09
C GLY A 455 -34.07 4.15 30.81
N GLU A 456 -32.96 3.40 30.88
CA GLU A 456 -31.96 3.31 29.81
C GLU A 456 -32.52 2.75 28.50
N GLY A 457 -33.29 1.65 28.57
CA GLY A 457 -33.85 1.03 27.37
C GLY A 457 -34.97 1.81 26.69
N SER A 458 -35.44 2.90 27.29
CA SER A 458 -36.34 3.84 26.60
C SER A 458 -35.71 4.47 25.37
N ASN A 459 -34.38 4.53 25.27
CA ASN A 459 -33.65 4.99 24.08
C ASN A 459 -33.50 3.92 22.99
N GLY A 460 -33.89 2.67 23.26
CA GLY A 460 -33.73 1.52 22.38
C GLY A 460 -35.03 0.77 22.10
N VAL A 461 -36.16 1.49 22.00
CA VAL A 461 -37.49 0.89 21.79
C VAL A 461 -37.52 0.02 20.55
N LEU A 462 -37.97 -1.22 20.72
CA LEU A 462 -38.16 -2.20 19.67
C LEU A 462 -39.58 -2.09 19.14
N THR A 463 -39.75 -2.02 17.82
CA THR A 463 -41.06 -2.10 17.17
C THR A 463 -41.24 -3.51 16.63
N VAL A 464 -42.30 -4.19 17.09
CA VAL A 464 -42.67 -5.52 16.64
C VAL A 464 -43.85 -5.39 15.68
N ALA A 465 -43.71 -5.93 14.47
CA ALA A 465 -44.75 -5.97 13.46
C ALA A 465 -45.03 -7.42 13.09
N ALA A 466 -46.27 -7.88 13.30
CA ALA A 466 -46.71 -9.24 13.05
C ALA A 466 -47.64 -9.31 11.84
N ASP A 467 -47.41 -10.30 10.99
CA ASP A 467 -48.25 -10.68 9.86
C ASP A 467 -49.18 -11.83 10.27
N LEU A 468 -50.48 -11.62 10.07
CA LEU A 468 -51.56 -12.53 10.44
C LEU A 468 -52.30 -13.08 9.21
N GLU A 469 -51.81 -12.86 7.99
CA GLU A 469 -52.46 -13.34 6.76
C GLU A 469 -52.64 -14.87 6.74
N ARG A 470 -51.65 -15.58 7.29
CA ARG A 470 -51.65 -17.05 7.41
C ARG A 470 -52.35 -17.58 8.66
N VAL A 471 -52.78 -16.69 9.56
CA VAL A 471 -53.41 -17.05 10.82
C VAL A 471 -54.94 -17.09 10.64
N PRO A 472 -55.62 -18.21 10.99
CA PRO A 472 -57.08 -18.31 10.95
C PRO A 472 -57.74 -17.18 11.76
N GLU A 473 -58.83 -16.60 11.24
CA GLU A 473 -59.48 -15.41 11.84
C GLU A 473 -59.82 -15.57 13.33
N GLY A 474 -60.29 -16.75 13.74
CA GLY A 474 -60.62 -17.06 15.13
C GLY A 474 -59.40 -17.12 16.07
N ASP A 475 -58.20 -17.35 15.53
CA ASP A 475 -56.97 -17.55 16.31
C ASP A 475 -56.07 -16.30 16.32
N ARG A 476 -56.37 -15.27 15.53
CA ARG A 476 -55.50 -14.07 15.40
C ARG A 476 -55.22 -13.38 16.72
N ALA A 477 -56.25 -13.14 17.54
CA ALA A 477 -56.09 -12.51 18.84
C ALA A 477 -55.27 -13.39 19.81
N ALA A 478 -55.48 -14.70 19.77
CA ALA A 478 -54.72 -15.65 20.58
C ALA A 478 -53.25 -15.73 20.14
N ALA A 479 -52.98 -15.69 18.84
CA ALA A 479 -51.64 -15.69 18.27
C ALA A 479 -50.85 -14.44 18.67
N VAL A 480 -51.44 -13.25 18.56
CA VAL A 480 -50.80 -11.99 18.98
C VAL A 480 -50.57 -11.96 20.50
N THR A 481 -51.51 -12.49 21.28
CA THR A 481 -51.35 -12.59 22.75
C THR A 481 -50.22 -13.55 23.10
N ALA A 482 -50.14 -14.71 22.45
CA ALA A 482 -49.07 -15.67 22.65
C ALA A 482 -47.70 -15.10 22.28
N LEU A 483 -47.61 -14.35 21.17
CA LEU A 483 -46.41 -13.63 20.78
C LEU A 483 -46.00 -12.63 21.87
N ARG A 484 -46.94 -11.78 22.32
CA ARG A 484 -46.67 -10.79 23.37
C ARG A 484 -46.21 -11.44 24.67
N ASP A 485 -46.88 -12.48 25.13
CA ASP A 485 -46.54 -13.19 26.38
C ASP A 485 -45.16 -13.85 26.27
N ARG A 486 -44.84 -14.43 25.10
CA ARG A 486 -43.54 -15.03 24.84
C ARG A 486 -42.41 -13.99 24.86
N LEU A 487 -42.66 -12.80 24.30
CA LEU A 487 -41.70 -11.70 24.32
C LEU A 487 -41.56 -11.09 25.73
N ALA A 488 -42.65 -11.01 26.50
CA ALA A 488 -42.64 -10.53 27.88
C ALA A 488 -41.86 -11.46 28.83
N ALA A 489 -41.73 -12.74 28.48
CA ALA A 489 -41.01 -13.72 29.28
C ALA A 489 -39.48 -13.55 29.24
N PHE A 490 -38.93 -12.77 28.30
CA PHE A 490 -37.49 -12.53 28.24
C PHE A 490 -37.04 -11.60 29.38
N PRO A 491 -35.98 -11.97 30.14
CA PRO A 491 -35.54 -11.18 31.29
C PRO A 491 -35.21 -9.72 30.99
N GLU A 492 -34.69 -9.43 29.79
CA GLU A 492 -34.30 -8.09 29.36
C GLU A 492 -35.42 -7.26 28.75
N MET A 493 -36.60 -7.83 28.56
CA MET A 493 -37.79 -7.08 28.17
C MET A 493 -38.38 -6.45 29.44
N ASP A 494 -38.44 -5.12 29.53
CA ASP A 494 -39.04 -4.44 30.68
C ASP A 494 -40.56 -4.42 30.56
N TYR A 495 -41.07 -3.98 29.40
CA TYR A 495 -42.51 -3.97 29.14
C TYR A 495 -42.84 -3.96 27.64
N LEU A 496 -44.07 -4.37 27.34
CA LEU A 496 -44.65 -4.38 25.99
C LEU A 496 -45.98 -3.61 25.99
N THR A 497 -46.14 -2.72 25.01
CA THR A 497 -47.39 -1.98 24.83
C THR A 497 -48.52 -2.90 24.41
N THR A 498 -49.76 -2.44 24.59
CA THR A 498 -50.94 -3.12 24.04
C THR A 498 -50.84 -3.22 22.50
N PRO A 499 -51.09 -4.40 21.91
CA PRO A 499 -51.12 -4.59 20.46
C PRO A 499 -52.19 -3.77 19.77
N GLN A 500 -51.81 -3.12 18.66
CA GLN A 500 -52.70 -2.42 17.76
C GLN A 500 -52.87 -3.26 16.48
N PHE A 501 -54.12 -3.59 16.15
CA PHE A 501 -54.44 -4.30 14.92
C PHE A 501 -54.59 -3.31 13.76
N SER A 502 -54.19 -3.74 12.57
CA SER A 502 -54.44 -3.01 11.33
C SER A 502 -55.94 -2.91 11.04
N ALA A 503 -56.33 -1.95 10.19
CA ALA A 503 -57.73 -1.74 9.84
C ALA A 503 -58.38 -2.99 9.18
N ASN A 504 -57.59 -3.82 8.49
CA ASN A 504 -58.02 -5.07 7.87
C ASN A 504 -57.93 -6.28 8.83
N GLY A 505 -57.38 -6.12 10.05
CA GLY A 505 -57.17 -7.21 11.02
C GLY A 505 -56.19 -8.30 10.58
N LEU A 506 -55.38 -8.04 9.56
CA LEU A 506 -54.36 -8.95 9.00
C LEU A 506 -52.94 -8.64 9.49
N GLY A 507 -52.76 -7.56 10.26
CA GLY A 507 -51.49 -7.23 10.91
C GLY A 507 -51.71 -6.77 12.34
N ALA A 508 -50.66 -6.89 13.14
CA ALA A 508 -50.60 -6.31 14.49
C ALA A 508 -49.24 -5.66 14.73
N MET A 509 -49.23 -4.53 15.44
CA MET A 509 -47.99 -3.89 15.87
C MET A 509 -48.02 -3.51 17.34
N PHE A 510 -46.87 -3.56 18.00
CA PHE A 510 -46.66 -3.07 19.36
C PHE A 510 -45.18 -2.76 19.58
N SER A 511 -44.90 -2.01 20.65
CA SER A 511 -43.54 -1.65 21.04
C SER A 511 -43.10 -2.44 22.27
N GLY A 512 -41.84 -2.85 22.26
CA GLY A 512 -41.14 -3.43 23.41
C GLY A 512 -40.05 -2.50 23.89
N VAL A 513 -40.02 -2.24 25.19
CA VAL A 513 -38.97 -1.45 25.81
C VAL A 513 -38.03 -2.40 26.57
N PRO A 514 -36.76 -2.50 26.17
CA PRO A 514 -35.78 -3.27 26.92
C PRO A 514 -35.41 -2.57 28.23
N LYS A 515 -34.66 -3.25 29.10
CA LYS A 515 -34.12 -2.65 30.33
C LYS A 515 -32.89 -1.79 30.06
N SER A 516 -32.02 -2.26 29.17
CA SER A 516 -30.75 -1.61 28.82
C SER A 516 -30.81 -0.88 27.48
N GLY A 517 -29.84 0.00 27.24
CA GLY A 517 -29.77 0.87 26.07
C GLY A 517 -29.55 0.12 24.74
N PRO A 518 -29.66 0.84 23.61
CA PRO A 518 -29.62 0.25 22.27
C PRO A 518 -28.27 -0.40 21.91
N ASN A 519 -27.17 0.11 22.46
CA ASN A 519 -25.83 -0.41 22.20
C ASN A 519 -25.38 -1.49 23.20
N ASN A 520 -26.16 -1.77 24.26
CA ASN A 520 -25.84 -2.80 25.25
C ASN A 520 -25.96 -4.21 24.65
N GLN A 521 -25.01 -5.10 24.99
CA GLN A 521 -25.00 -6.48 24.52
C GLN A 521 -26.26 -7.26 24.95
N ASP A 522 -26.77 -7.00 26.15
CA ASP A 522 -27.97 -7.67 26.69
C ASP A 522 -29.22 -7.38 25.83
N THR A 523 -29.35 -6.14 25.35
CA THR A 523 -30.44 -5.74 24.45
C THR A 523 -30.30 -6.36 23.06
N LYS A 524 -29.07 -6.52 22.56
CA LYS A 524 -28.81 -7.18 21.27
C LYS A 524 -29.11 -8.67 21.34
N ASP A 525 -28.73 -9.31 22.43
CA ASP A 525 -29.06 -10.71 22.71
C ASP A 525 -30.57 -10.90 22.86
N LEU A 526 -31.29 -9.95 23.48
CA LEU A 526 -32.75 -9.94 23.50
C LEU A 526 -33.35 -9.95 22.08
N VAL A 527 -32.88 -9.10 21.16
CA VAL A 527 -33.39 -9.08 19.77
C VAL A 527 -33.12 -10.41 19.07
N ARG A 528 -31.92 -10.98 19.22
CA ARG A 528 -31.56 -12.28 18.65
C ARG A 528 -32.48 -13.38 19.17
N ASP A 529 -32.63 -13.48 20.48
CA ASP A 529 -33.40 -14.54 21.13
C ASP A 529 -34.90 -14.35 20.88
N ALA A 530 -35.37 -13.11 20.84
CA ALA A 530 -36.73 -12.77 20.45
C ALA A 530 -37.04 -13.19 19.01
N ARG A 531 -36.11 -13.07 18.06
CA ARG A 531 -36.31 -13.58 16.69
C ARG A 531 -36.22 -15.09 16.60
N ALA A 532 -35.33 -15.72 17.36
CA ALA A 532 -35.22 -17.18 17.41
C ALA A 532 -36.50 -17.87 17.91
N ALA A 533 -37.32 -17.16 18.71
CA ALA A 533 -38.62 -17.64 19.18
C ALA A 533 -39.72 -17.70 18.09
N GLU A 534 -39.48 -17.14 16.90
CA GLU A 534 -40.48 -17.08 15.81
C GLU A 534 -40.92 -18.48 15.38
N ALA A 535 -39.97 -19.42 15.23
CA ALA A 535 -40.25 -20.76 14.72
C ALA A 535 -41.34 -21.51 15.52
N GLU A 536 -41.34 -21.37 16.86
CA GLU A 536 -42.35 -21.97 17.74
C GLU A 536 -43.75 -21.40 17.48
N LEU A 537 -43.85 -20.09 17.28
CA LEU A 537 -45.11 -19.39 17.07
C LEU A 537 -45.65 -19.62 15.66
N THR A 538 -44.78 -19.64 14.65
CA THR A 538 -45.13 -19.95 13.26
C THR A 538 -45.65 -21.38 13.13
N GLU A 539 -45.03 -22.37 13.77
CA GLU A 539 -45.49 -23.75 13.72
C GLU A 539 -46.88 -23.92 14.37
N ARG A 540 -47.15 -23.19 15.45
CA ARG A 540 -48.40 -23.31 16.21
C ARG A 540 -49.58 -22.53 15.62
N TYR A 541 -49.34 -21.32 15.15
CA TYR A 541 -50.39 -20.39 14.73
C TYR A 541 -50.29 -19.93 13.27
N GLY A 542 -49.15 -20.15 12.61
CA GLY A 542 -48.88 -19.59 11.28
C GLY A 542 -48.54 -18.10 11.29
N ILE A 543 -48.24 -17.53 12.47
CA ILE A 543 -47.85 -16.12 12.63
C ILE A 543 -46.38 -15.92 12.23
N GLU A 544 -46.11 -14.86 11.46
CA GLU A 544 -44.77 -14.38 11.14
C GLU A 544 -44.61 -12.98 11.74
N TYR A 545 -43.41 -12.59 12.18
CA TYR A 545 -43.18 -11.23 12.66
C TYR A 545 -41.78 -10.72 12.37
N GLY A 546 -41.65 -9.40 12.34
CA GLY A 546 -40.38 -8.69 12.30
C GLY A 546 -40.19 -7.84 13.55
N ILE A 547 -38.92 -7.66 13.94
CA ILE A 547 -38.51 -6.71 14.98
C ILE A 547 -37.61 -5.67 14.32
N THR A 548 -37.97 -4.40 14.44
CA THR A 548 -37.20 -3.23 13.99
C THR A 548 -37.04 -2.21 15.11
N GLY A 549 -36.47 -1.05 14.80
CA GLY A 549 -35.99 -0.05 15.75
C GLY A 549 -34.47 0.06 15.70
N THR A 550 -33.93 1.15 16.23
CA THR A 550 -32.50 1.46 16.21
C THR A 550 -31.65 0.30 16.74
N THR A 551 -32.05 -0.28 17.88
CA THR A 551 -31.35 -1.43 18.47
C THR A 551 -31.34 -2.66 17.57
N ALA A 552 -32.46 -2.96 16.91
CA ALA A 552 -32.57 -4.13 16.03
C ALA A 552 -31.69 -3.95 14.78
N ILE A 553 -31.68 -2.74 14.22
CA ILE A 553 -30.78 -2.36 13.12
C ILE A 553 -29.31 -2.49 13.54
N TYR A 554 -28.96 -2.04 14.75
CA TYR A 554 -27.60 -2.15 15.27
C TYR A 554 -27.17 -3.61 15.46
N ALA A 555 -28.03 -4.44 16.05
CA ALA A 555 -27.78 -5.87 16.21
C ALA A 555 -27.61 -6.59 14.86
N ASP A 556 -28.41 -6.22 13.86
CA ASP A 556 -28.32 -6.78 12.50
C ASP A 556 -27.03 -6.39 11.80
N MET A 557 -26.66 -5.10 11.84
CA MET A 557 -25.40 -4.62 11.28
C MET A 557 -24.19 -5.28 11.96
N ASP A 558 -24.20 -5.39 13.29
CA ASP A 558 -23.13 -6.07 14.03
C ASP A 558 -22.96 -7.51 13.57
N HIS A 559 -24.06 -8.25 13.45
CA HIS A 559 -24.04 -9.65 13.03
C HIS A 559 -23.51 -9.79 11.60
N VAL A 560 -23.99 -8.96 10.67
CA VAL A 560 -23.54 -8.95 9.28
C VAL A 560 -22.05 -8.62 9.20
N LEU A 561 -21.58 -7.57 9.88
CA LEU A 561 -20.18 -7.15 9.83
C LEU A 561 -19.25 -8.18 10.48
N LEU A 562 -19.59 -8.69 11.67
CA LEU A 562 -18.80 -9.72 12.35
C LEU A 562 -18.68 -10.99 11.52
N GLY A 563 -19.77 -11.43 10.88
CA GLY A 563 -19.77 -12.60 10.00
C GLY A 563 -18.82 -12.46 8.79
N LYS A 564 -18.44 -11.22 8.43
CA LYS A 564 -17.59 -10.93 7.27
C LYS A 564 -16.11 -10.74 7.62
N ILE A 565 -15.75 -10.58 8.90
CA ILE A 565 -14.35 -10.38 9.32
C ILE A 565 -13.46 -11.53 8.87
N VAL A 566 -13.85 -12.78 9.14
CA VAL A 566 -13.05 -13.97 8.80
C VAL A 566 -12.84 -14.13 7.29
N PRO A 567 -13.87 -14.11 6.43
CA PRO A 567 -13.65 -14.23 4.99
C PRO A 567 -12.85 -13.05 4.44
N TYR A 568 -13.09 -11.83 4.92
CA TYR A 568 -12.32 -10.65 4.51
C TYR A 568 -10.85 -10.77 4.89
N LEU A 569 -10.54 -11.15 6.14
CA LEU A 569 -9.19 -11.39 6.61
C LEU A 569 -8.49 -12.49 5.79
N ALA A 570 -9.19 -13.57 5.46
CA ALA A 570 -8.63 -14.64 4.63
C ALA A 570 -8.28 -14.16 3.21
N ILE A 571 -9.11 -13.30 2.61
CA ILE A 571 -8.85 -12.71 1.29
C ILE A 571 -7.65 -11.77 1.36
N VAL A 572 -7.63 -10.83 2.30
CA VAL A 572 -6.55 -9.83 2.41
C VAL A 572 -5.22 -10.50 2.76
N ALA A 573 -5.20 -11.35 3.80
CA ALA A 573 -4.00 -12.07 4.19
C ALA A 573 -3.54 -13.03 3.09
N GLY A 574 -4.46 -13.70 2.39
CA GLY A 574 -4.15 -14.60 1.28
C GLY A 574 -3.58 -13.87 0.06
N ALA A 575 -4.23 -12.80 -0.39
CA ALA A 575 -3.79 -11.98 -1.52
C ALA A 575 -2.40 -11.40 -1.25
N ALA A 576 -2.17 -10.91 -0.04
CA ALA A 576 -0.89 -10.36 0.32
C ALA A 576 0.18 -11.42 0.58
N PHE A 577 -0.18 -12.59 1.12
CA PHE A 577 0.74 -13.71 1.21
C PHE A 577 1.27 -14.09 -0.18
N VAL A 578 0.38 -14.18 -1.19
CA VAL A 578 0.75 -14.41 -2.60
C VAL A 578 1.65 -13.28 -3.12
N LEU A 579 1.26 -12.03 -2.86
CA LEU A 579 2.02 -10.86 -3.29
C LEU A 579 3.44 -10.86 -2.69
N LEU A 580 3.59 -11.13 -1.40
CA LEU A 580 4.89 -11.15 -0.72
C LEU A 580 5.76 -12.33 -1.12
N ILE A 581 5.17 -13.48 -1.46
CA ILE A 581 5.90 -14.60 -2.07
C ILE A 581 6.57 -14.12 -3.37
N LEU A 582 5.86 -13.34 -4.18
CA LEU A 582 6.37 -12.81 -5.44
C LEU A 582 7.58 -11.88 -5.25
N VAL A 583 7.61 -11.10 -4.16
CA VAL A 583 8.70 -10.16 -3.86
C VAL A 583 9.88 -10.80 -3.16
N PHE A 584 9.65 -11.49 -2.05
CA PHE A 584 10.76 -12.05 -1.26
C PHE A 584 11.32 -13.33 -1.83
N ARG A 585 10.58 -13.96 -2.76
CA ARG A 585 10.84 -15.30 -3.22
C ARG A 585 11.09 -16.26 -2.05
N SER A 586 10.20 -16.23 -1.07
CA SER A 586 10.19 -17.10 0.10
C SER A 586 8.76 -17.35 0.54
N ILE A 587 8.49 -18.54 1.09
CA ILE A 587 7.18 -18.87 1.69
C ILE A 587 7.15 -18.49 3.18
N LEU A 588 8.28 -18.66 3.87
CA LEU A 588 8.32 -18.50 5.32
C LEU A 588 8.40 -17.04 5.76
N VAL A 589 9.06 -16.18 4.98
CA VAL A 589 9.10 -14.73 5.27
C VAL A 589 7.69 -14.11 5.21
N PRO A 590 6.89 -14.33 4.15
CA PRO A 590 5.49 -13.90 4.13
C PRO A 590 4.64 -14.51 5.24
N LEU A 591 4.83 -15.79 5.57
CA LEU A 591 4.05 -16.46 6.62
C LEU A 591 4.28 -15.81 7.98
N THR A 592 5.54 -15.59 8.35
CA THR A 592 5.88 -14.92 9.61
C THR A 592 5.39 -13.48 9.65
N ALA A 593 5.40 -12.77 8.52
CA ALA A 593 4.82 -11.43 8.41
C ALA A 593 3.30 -11.45 8.63
N ALA A 594 2.58 -12.38 8.01
CA ALA A 594 1.13 -12.54 8.17
C ALA A 594 0.76 -12.89 9.62
N LEU A 595 1.48 -13.83 10.26
CA LEU A 595 1.27 -14.18 11.66
C LEU A 595 1.59 -13.02 12.61
N GLY A 596 2.68 -12.30 12.36
CA GLY A 596 3.03 -11.10 13.11
C GLY A 596 1.96 -10.02 12.99
N PHE A 597 1.41 -9.82 11.78
CA PHE A 597 0.29 -8.92 11.54
C PHE A 597 -0.95 -9.32 12.35
N LEU A 598 -1.38 -10.59 12.34
CA LEU A 598 -2.53 -11.06 13.13
C LEU A 598 -2.36 -10.76 14.62
N LEU A 599 -1.14 -10.93 15.14
CA LEU A 599 -0.83 -10.66 16.54
C LEU A 599 -0.78 -9.16 16.86
N SER A 600 -0.23 -8.33 15.96
CA SER A 600 -0.31 -6.87 16.05
C SER A 600 -1.75 -6.40 16.06
N MET A 601 -2.56 -6.99 15.19
CA MET A 601 -3.96 -6.67 15.03
C MET A 601 -4.71 -6.97 16.34
N ALA A 602 -4.60 -8.19 16.88
CA ALA A 602 -5.21 -8.54 18.16
C ALA A 602 -4.79 -7.59 19.31
N ALA A 603 -3.50 -7.23 19.37
CA ALA A 603 -2.99 -6.27 20.35
C ALA A 603 -3.56 -4.85 20.14
N THR A 604 -3.81 -4.45 18.90
CA THR A 604 -4.39 -3.15 18.55
C THR A 604 -5.85 -3.07 19.00
N PHE A 605 -6.67 -4.11 18.74
CA PHE A 605 -8.03 -4.15 19.28
C PHE A 605 -8.03 -4.12 20.80
N GLY A 606 -7.12 -4.85 21.45
CA GLY A 606 -7.04 -4.84 22.90
C GLY A 606 -6.62 -3.47 23.45
N ALA A 607 -5.71 -2.77 22.78
CA ALA A 607 -5.38 -1.38 23.11
C ALA A 607 -6.59 -0.45 22.92
N THR A 608 -7.35 -0.58 21.83
CA THR A 608 -8.55 0.24 21.59
C THR A 608 -9.63 -0.03 22.61
N VAL A 609 -9.90 -1.29 22.96
CA VAL A 609 -10.86 -1.66 24.02
C VAL A 609 -10.43 -1.09 25.38
N LEU A 610 -9.14 -1.21 25.72
CA LEU A 610 -8.60 -0.71 26.99
C LEU A 610 -8.79 0.81 27.16
N ILE A 611 -8.66 1.57 26.07
CA ILE A 611 -8.78 3.03 26.09
C ILE A 611 -10.23 3.49 25.94
N PHE A 612 -10.96 2.98 24.93
CA PHE A 612 -12.29 3.47 24.56
C PHE A 612 -13.43 2.79 25.31
N GLN A 613 -13.33 1.53 25.68
CA GLN A 613 -14.41 0.82 26.40
C GLN A 613 -14.16 0.74 27.90
N GLN A 614 -12.91 0.55 28.32
CA GLN A 614 -12.57 0.45 29.74
C GLN A 614 -12.18 1.81 30.35
N GLY A 615 -12.04 2.87 29.55
CA GLY A 615 -11.69 4.21 30.00
C GLY A 615 -10.35 4.29 30.74
N ARG A 616 -9.44 3.32 30.52
CA ARG A 616 -8.20 3.24 31.28
C ARG A 616 -7.30 4.42 30.93
N PHE A 617 -6.52 4.89 31.90
CA PHE A 617 -5.63 6.06 31.80
C PHE A 617 -6.32 7.43 31.72
N GLY A 618 -7.66 7.50 31.78
CA GLY A 618 -8.39 8.78 31.84
C GLY A 618 -8.26 9.65 30.58
N LEU A 619 -7.87 9.03 29.45
CA LEU A 619 -7.74 9.72 28.15
C LEU A 619 -9.09 9.98 27.51
N ILE A 620 -10.13 9.25 27.92
CA ILE A 620 -11.49 9.36 27.41
C ILE A 620 -12.41 9.52 28.62
N ALA A 621 -13.22 10.59 28.58
CA ALA A 621 -14.11 10.95 29.67
C ALA A 621 -15.34 10.04 29.75
N ASP A 622 -15.79 9.53 28.60
CA ASP A 622 -17.00 8.72 28.47
C ASP A 622 -16.70 7.46 27.64
N PRO A 623 -16.53 6.29 28.27
CA PRO A 623 -16.24 5.05 27.58
C PRO A 623 -17.45 4.57 26.75
N GLN A 624 -17.21 4.20 25.50
CA GLN A 624 -18.25 3.90 24.53
C GLN A 624 -17.91 2.63 23.72
N PRO A 625 -18.93 1.91 23.18
CA PRO A 625 -18.72 0.79 22.28
C PRO A 625 -17.86 1.16 21.07
N ILE A 626 -17.14 0.18 20.53
CA ILE A 626 -16.32 0.40 19.33
C ILE A 626 -17.21 0.32 18.10
N VAL A 627 -17.02 1.25 17.17
CA VAL A 627 -17.81 1.32 15.93
C VAL A 627 -17.73 0.00 15.16
N SER A 628 -18.88 -0.57 14.80
CA SER A 628 -19.00 -1.95 14.30
C SER A 628 -18.19 -2.26 13.05
N PHE A 629 -17.93 -1.26 12.20
CA PHE A 629 -17.12 -1.44 11.00
C PHE A 629 -15.61 -1.22 11.22
N LEU A 630 -15.20 -0.63 12.35
CA LEU A 630 -13.80 -0.36 12.65
C LEU A 630 -12.93 -1.63 12.52
N PRO A 631 -13.33 -2.83 12.99
CA PRO A 631 -12.52 -4.03 12.84
C PRO A 631 -12.16 -4.39 11.40
N ILE A 632 -13.15 -4.40 10.50
CA ILE A 632 -12.94 -4.73 9.09
C ILE A 632 -12.02 -3.69 8.44
N MET A 633 -12.29 -2.41 8.70
CA MET A 633 -11.50 -1.30 8.20
C MET A 633 -10.06 -1.39 8.67
N LEU A 634 -9.85 -1.55 9.99
CA LEU A 634 -8.53 -1.61 10.60
C LEU A 634 -7.70 -2.77 10.07
N ILE A 635 -8.33 -3.94 9.86
CA ILE A 635 -7.66 -5.07 9.21
C ILE A 635 -7.18 -4.68 7.81
N GLY A 636 -8.03 -4.09 6.97
CA GLY A 636 -7.63 -3.67 5.62
C GLY A 636 -6.53 -2.62 5.59
N LEU A 637 -6.75 -1.55 6.37
CA LEU A 637 -5.88 -0.38 6.39
C LEU A 637 -4.53 -0.69 7.00
N VAL A 638 -4.49 -1.20 8.24
CA VAL A 638 -3.21 -1.50 8.91
C VAL A 638 -2.48 -2.56 8.11
N PHE A 639 -3.17 -3.54 7.53
CA PHE A 639 -2.52 -4.53 6.69
C PHE A 639 -1.81 -3.87 5.51
N GLY A 640 -2.52 -3.06 4.72
CA GLY A 640 -1.96 -2.36 3.58
C GLY A 640 -0.76 -1.50 3.97
N LEU A 641 -0.88 -0.72 5.04
CA LEU A 641 0.14 0.21 5.53
C LEU A 641 1.36 -0.48 6.14
N ALA A 642 1.15 -1.61 6.79
CA ALA A 642 2.18 -2.32 7.52
C ALA A 642 3.24 -2.86 6.55
N MET A 643 2.82 -3.41 5.40
CA MET A 643 3.68 -4.28 4.59
C MET A 643 4.92 -3.61 3.99
N ASP A 644 4.91 -2.29 3.87
CA ASP A 644 5.94 -1.48 3.22
C ASP A 644 7.27 -1.60 3.96
N TYR A 645 7.22 -1.57 5.29
CA TYR A 645 8.39 -1.71 6.14
C TYR A 645 9.00 -3.11 6.09
N GLN A 646 8.20 -4.15 5.82
CA GLN A 646 8.74 -5.49 5.58
C GLN A 646 9.64 -5.44 4.36
N VAL A 647 9.14 -4.86 3.27
CA VAL A 647 9.84 -4.82 1.99
C VAL A 647 11.14 -4.06 2.20
N PHE A 648 11.14 -2.89 2.82
CA PHE A 648 12.37 -2.12 3.02
C PHE A 648 13.39 -2.78 3.97
N LEU A 649 12.95 -3.28 5.12
CA LEU A 649 13.88 -3.81 6.12
C LEU A 649 14.41 -5.19 5.70
N VAL A 650 13.52 -6.08 5.24
CA VAL A 650 13.86 -7.48 4.96
C VAL A 650 14.58 -7.62 3.62
N THR A 651 14.30 -6.80 2.60
CA THR A 651 15.10 -6.84 1.35
C THR A 651 16.56 -6.44 1.60
N ARG A 652 16.83 -5.45 2.46
CA ARG A 652 18.21 -5.13 2.85
C ARG A 652 18.90 -6.26 3.59
N MET A 653 18.20 -6.94 4.50
CA MET A 653 18.73 -8.13 5.16
C MET A 653 19.02 -9.27 4.16
N ARG A 654 18.15 -9.42 3.15
CA ARG A 654 18.32 -10.39 2.06
C ARG A 654 19.52 -10.06 1.19
N GLU A 655 19.70 -8.78 0.84
CA GLU A 655 20.84 -8.30 0.04
C GLU A 655 22.16 -8.71 0.70
N GLU A 656 22.32 -8.44 1.99
CA GLU A 656 23.52 -8.82 2.77
C GLU A 656 23.72 -10.34 2.86
N PHE A 657 22.64 -11.11 2.98
CA PHE A 657 22.69 -12.57 3.03
C PHE A 657 23.11 -13.18 1.68
N VAL A 658 22.59 -12.66 0.56
CA VAL A 658 22.94 -13.10 -0.80
C VAL A 658 24.41 -12.79 -1.13
N HIS A 659 24.98 -11.72 -0.55
CA HIS A 659 26.40 -11.39 -0.67
C HIS A 659 27.31 -12.20 0.28
N GLY A 660 26.81 -13.28 0.89
CA GLY A 660 27.61 -14.27 1.61
C GLY A 660 27.74 -14.04 3.12
N ARG A 661 27.07 -13.02 3.70
CA ARG A 661 27.07 -12.84 5.16
C ARG A 661 26.23 -13.89 5.87
N SER A 662 26.60 -14.23 7.10
CA SER A 662 25.78 -15.13 7.93
C SER A 662 24.39 -14.52 8.22
N PRO A 663 23.32 -15.31 8.45
CA PRO A 663 21.98 -14.76 8.72
C PRO A 663 21.94 -13.71 9.83
N ARG A 664 22.77 -13.89 10.86
CA ARG A 664 22.88 -12.96 11.99
C ARG A 664 23.54 -11.64 11.60
N GLU A 665 24.66 -11.71 10.87
CA GLU A 665 25.38 -10.52 10.42
C GLU A 665 24.59 -9.77 9.36
N ALA A 666 23.95 -10.49 8.43
CA ALA A 666 23.07 -9.95 7.43
C ALA A 666 21.88 -9.21 8.06
N MET A 667 21.27 -9.78 9.10
CA MET A 667 20.22 -9.10 9.87
C MET A 667 20.74 -7.82 10.51
N ILE A 668 21.88 -7.87 11.23
CA ILE A 668 22.43 -6.70 11.94
C ILE A 668 22.81 -5.58 10.96
N ALA A 669 23.44 -5.92 9.84
CA ALA A 669 23.84 -4.97 8.80
C ALA A 669 22.65 -4.38 8.06
N GLY A 670 21.65 -5.19 7.70
CA GLY A 670 20.40 -4.71 7.11
C GLY A 670 19.62 -3.80 8.08
N TYR A 671 19.59 -4.16 9.37
CA TYR A 671 18.94 -3.36 10.41
C TYR A 671 19.59 -1.99 10.60
N HIS A 672 20.93 -1.91 10.53
CA HIS A 672 21.67 -0.65 10.64
C HIS A 672 21.15 0.42 9.68
N HIS A 673 21.06 0.06 8.40
CA HIS A 673 20.70 0.96 7.31
C HIS A 673 19.19 1.21 7.24
N GLY A 674 18.36 0.20 7.54
CA GLY A 674 16.90 0.30 7.45
C GLY A 674 16.24 1.01 8.64
N ALA A 675 16.79 0.87 9.86
CA ALA A 675 16.06 1.25 11.07
C ALA A 675 15.71 2.74 11.15
N ARG A 676 16.61 3.66 10.76
CA ARG A 676 16.34 5.11 10.84
C ARG A 676 15.17 5.51 9.94
N VAL A 677 15.16 5.02 8.70
CA VAL A 677 14.11 5.37 7.72
C VAL A 677 12.76 4.83 8.19
N VAL A 678 12.71 3.57 8.62
CA VAL A 678 11.48 2.94 9.12
C VAL A 678 10.98 3.62 10.39
N THR A 679 11.86 3.98 11.34
CA THR A 679 11.46 4.71 12.55
C THR A 679 10.90 6.10 12.21
N SER A 680 11.52 6.83 11.28
CA SER A 680 11.01 8.14 10.85
C SER A 680 9.64 8.02 10.18
N ALA A 681 9.48 7.06 9.26
CA ALA A 681 8.22 6.77 8.59
C ALA A 681 7.11 6.40 9.59
N ALA A 682 7.40 5.48 10.52
CA ALA A 682 6.45 5.04 11.54
C ALA A 682 6.00 6.20 12.44
N ILE A 683 6.93 7.06 12.91
CA ILE A 683 6.60 8.22 13.76
C ILE A 683 5.66 9.19 13.03
N ILE A 684 5.88 9.41 11.72
CA ILE A 684 5.02 10.27 10.91
C ILE A 684 3.62 9.69 10.83
N MET A 685 3.49 8.42 10.46
CA MET A 685 2.19 7.76 10.37
C MET A 685 1.45 7.78 11.72
N ILE A 686 2.15 7.48 12.82
CA ILE A 686 1.58 7.55 14.18
C ILE A 686 1.10 8.97 14.50
N SER A 687 1.84 10.01 14.09
CA SER A 687 1.47 11.39 14.32
C SER A 687 0.30 11.87 13.45
N VAL A 688 0.24 11.44 12.19
CA VAL A 688 -0.84 11.77 11.25
C VAL A 688 -2.13 11.08 11.65
N PHE A 689 -2.11 9.79 11.97
CA PHE A 689 -3.32 9.11 12.50
C PHE A 689 -3.65 9.58 13.92
N GLY A 690 -2.62 9.87 14.73
CA GLY A 690 -2.77 10.36 16.09
C GLY A 690 -3.37 11.76 16.19
N SER A 691 -3.27 12.60 15.15
CA SER A 691 -3.88 13.93 15.17
C SER A 691 -5.41 13.88 15.13
N PHE A 692 -6.00 12.80 14.60
CA PHE A 692 -7.45 12.58 14.63
C PHE A 692 -8.01 12.30 16.04
N LEU A 693 -7.17 12.05 17.05
CA LEU A 693 -7.62 12.05 18.45
C LEU A 693 -8.09 13.43 18.93
N LEU A 694 -7.72 14.50 18.22
CA LEU A 694 -8.11 15.87 18.54
C LEU A 694 -9.44 16.29 17.90
N GLU A 695 -9.98 15.50 16.97
CA GLU A 695 -11.30 15.77 16.40
C GLU A 695 -12.37 15.63 17.48
N SER A 696 -13.53 16.28 17.35
CA SER A 696 -14.65 16.17 18.30
C SER A 696 -15.36 14.83 18.17
N ASP A 697 -15.56 14.37 16.94
CA ASP A 697 -16.24 13.12 16.60
C ASP A 697 -15.55 11.86 17.17
N VAL A 698 -16.33 11.01 17.84
CA VAL A 698 -15.84 9.81 18.52
C VAL A 698 -15.41 8.73 17.50
N THR A 699 -16.04 8.68 16.34
CA THR A 699 -15.67 7.73 15.27
C THR A 699 -14.28 8.06 14.72
N ALA A 700 -14.01 9.34 14.45
CA ALA A 700 -12.71 9.85 14.05
C ALA A 700 -11.63 9.58 15.12
N LYS A 701 -11.91 9.88 16.40
CA LYS A 701 -10.99 9.62 17.52
C LYS A 701 -10.60 8.14 17.61
N SER A 702 -11.61 7.25 17.59
CA SER A 702 -11.39 5.81 17.75
C SER A 702 -10.65 5.21 16.56
N MET A 703 -10.99 5.61 15.33
CA MET A 703 -10.29 5.15 14.13
C MET A 703 -8.86 5.69 14.05
N GLY A 704 -8.65 6.97 14.34
CA GLY A 704 -7.33 7.61 14.41
C GLY A 704 -6.41 6.94 15.43
N PHE A 705 -6.92 6.70 16.65
CA PHE A 705 -6.17 5.96 17.67
C PHE A 705 -5.86 4.52 17.24
N ALA A 706 -6.86 3.79 16.74
CA ALA A 706 -6.68 2.39 16.37
C ALA A 706 -5.63 2.24 15.25
N LEU A 707 -5.63 3.14 14.26
CA LEU A 707 -4.61 3.16 13.20
C LEU A 707 -3.24 3.56 13.73
N ALA A 708 -3.15 4.60 14.56
CA ALA A 708 -1.88 5.01 15.17
C ALA A 708 -1.28 3.89 16.04
N ALA A 709 -2.09 3.25 16.87
CA ALA A 709 -1.69 2.11 17.69
C ALA A 709 -1.30 0.90 16.83
N GLY A 710 -2.07 0.58 15.80
CA GLY A 710 -1.80 -0.52 14.88
C GLY A 710 -0.48 -0.36 14.15
N VAL A 711 -0.21 0.84 13.62
CA VAL A 711 1.07 1.16 13.00
C VAL A 711 2.21 1.13 14.02
N ALA A 712 2.01 1.65 15.23
CA ALA A 712 3.04 1.65 16.27
C ALA A 712 3.44 0.23 16.70
N ILE A 713 2.44 -0.63 16.95
CA ILE A 713 2.65 -2.01 17.37
C ILE A 713 3.30 -2.80 16.24
N ASP A 714 2.83 -2.65 15.00
CA ASP A 714 3.40 -3.34 13.85
C ASP A 714 4.85 -2.89 13.57
N ALA A 715 5.09 -1.58 13.43
CA ALA A 715 6.40 -1.06 13.07
C ALA A 715 7.47 -1.35 14.12
N PHE A 716 7.16 -1.13 15.41
CA PHE A 716 8.16 -1.25 16.49
C PHE A 716 8.23 -2.64 17.09
N VAL A 717 7.11 -3.30 17.36
CA VAL A 717 7.11 -4.61 18.04
C VAL A 717 7.25 -5.74 17.02
N VAL A 718 6.46 -5.71 15.95
CA VAL A 718 6.51 -6.79 14.95
C VAL A 718 7.75 -6.64 14.06
N ARG A 719 7.92 -5.52 13.36
CA ARG A 719 8.95 -5.40 12.32
C ARG A 719 10.35 -5.13 12.85
N MET A 720 10.47 -4.37 13.93
CA MET A 720 11.78 -4.08 14.51
C MET A 720 12.26 -5.15 15.51
N VAL A 721 11.37 -5.96 16.09
CA VAL A 721 11.75 -6.95 17.11
C VAL A 721 11.40 -8.39 16.71
N LEU A 722 10.12 -8.68 16.46
CA LEU A 722 9.63 -10.04 16.18
C LEU A 722 10.24 -10.62 14.88
N VAL A 723 10.14 -9.89 13.76
CA VAL A 723 10.60 -10.34 12.44
C VAL A 723 12.12 -10.57 12.41
N PRO A 724 12.99 -9.65 12.88
CA PRO A 724 14.42 -9.87 12.87
C PRO A 724 14.84 -11.04 13.78
N ALA A 725 14.16 -11.23 14.92
CA ALA A 725 14.39 -12.38 15.78
C ALA A 725 14.05 -13.71 15.08
N LEU A 726 12.90 -13.77 14.39
CA LEU A 726 12.49 -14.94 13.61
C LEU A 726 13.47 -15.24 12.47
N LEU A 727 13.90 -14.23 11.71
CA LEU A 727 14.87 -14.41 10.62
C LEU A 727 16.20 -15.00 11.12
N VAL A 728 16.69 -14.56 12.27
CA VAL A 728 17.92 -15.13 12.87
C VAL A 728 17.70 -16.57 13.33
N ILE A 729 16.55 -16.89 13.93
CA ILE A 729 16.22 -18.25 14.40
C ILE A 729 16.08 -19.22 13.23
N MET A 730 15.40 -18.80 12.17
CA MET A 730 15.15 -19.61 10.98
C MET A 730 16.40 -19.76 10.10
N GLY A 731 17.35 -18.82 10.20
CA GLY A 731 18.62 -18.88 9.49
C GLY A 731 18.44 -19.00 7.98
N ARG A 732 19.08 -19.99 7.36
CA ARG A 732 19.00 -20.22 5.90
C ARG A 732 17.61 -20.66 5.43
N LEU A 733 16.82 -21.29 6.30
CA LEU A 733 15.47 -21.75 5.95
C LEU A 733 14.53 -20.59 5.68
N ALA A 734 14.76 -19.41 6.27
CA ALA A 734 13.96 -18.21 6.02
C ALA A 734 13.83 -17.90 4.52
N TRP A 735 14.86 -18.21 3.72
CA TRP A 735 14.91 -17.90 2.29
C TRP A 735 14.57 -19.10 1.40
N TRP A 736 13.95 -20.14 1.95
CA TRP A 736 13.60 -21.35 1.21
C TRP A 736 12.39 -21.15 0.29
N MET A 737 12.49 -21.69 -0.93
CA MET A 737 11.39 -21.82 -1.88
C MET A 737 11.45 -23.18 -2.62
N PRO A 738 10.30 -23.84 -2.87
CA PRO A 738 10.21 -24.98 -3.79
C PRO A 738 10.61 -24.62 -5.23
N LYS A 739 11.42 -25.47 -5.88
CA LYS A 739 11.90 -25.25 -7.26
C LYS A 739 10.79 -25.13 -8.31
N TRP A 740 9.65 -25.80 -8.11
CA TRP A 740 8.52 -25.71 -9.04
C TRP A 740 7.86 -24.33 -8.97
N LEU A 741 7.77 -23.76 -7.77
CA LEU A 741 7.16 -22.45 -7.55
C LEU A 741 8.06 -21.33 -8.09
N ASP A 742 9.38 -21.45 -7.89
CA ASP A 742 10.36 -20.49 -8.43
C ASP A 742 10.37 -20.44 -9.97
N ARG A 743 9.98 -21.55 -10.63
CA ARG A 743 9.86 -21.62 -12.08
C ARG A 743 8.58 -20.97 -12.63
N VAL A 744 7.49 -21.00 -11.86
CA VAL A 744 6.19 -20.46 -12.28
C VAL A 744 6.09 -18.96 -11.98
N LEU A 745 6.71 -18.49 -10.90
CA LEU A 745 6.60 -17.10 -10.47
C LEU A 745 7.40 -16.15 -11.39
N PRO A 746 6.79 -15.05 -11.86
CA PRO A 746 7.51 -14.07 -12.65
C PRO A 746 8.64 -13.38 -11.85
N ASP A 747 9.71 -12.98 -12.54
CA ASP A 747 10.85 -12.28 -11.94
C ASP A 747 10.63 -10.76 -11.90
N ILE A 748 10.04 -10.31 -10.79
CA ILE A 748 9.84 -8.89 -10.50
C ILE A 748 11.09 -8.35 -9.79
N ASP A 749 11.96 -7.71 -10.56
CA ASP A 749 13.13 -7.01 -10.02
C ASP A 749 12.72 -5.74 -9.26
N VAL A 750 12.54 -5.87 -7.93
CA VAL A 750 12.26 -4.78 -6.97
C VAL A 750 13.55 -4.14 -6.44
N GLU A 751 14.63 -4.93 -6.34
CA GLU A 751 15.91 -4.47 -5.76
C GLU A 751 16.80 -3.72 -6.79
N GLY A 752 16.41 -3.71 -8.08
CA GLY A 752 17.18 -3.09 -9.15
C GLY A 752 18.42 -3.88 -9.54
N ALA A 753 18.43 -5.21 -9.32
CA ALA A 753 19.54 -6.09 -9.66
C ALA A 753 19.88 -5.99 -11.16
N LYS A 754 18.86 -5.89 -12.02
CA LYS A 754 19.04 -5.73 -13.48
C LYS A 754 19.63 -4.37 -13.85
N LEU A 755 19.31 -3.32 -13.09
CA LEU A 755 19.90 -1.98 -13.27
C LEU A 755 21.40 -1.99 -12.95
N ARG A 756 21.80 -2.62 -11.84
CA ARG A 756 23.22 -2.71 -11.44
C ARG A 756 24.03 -3.58 -12.40
N ALA A 757 23.44 -4.66 -12.93
CA ALA A 757 24.08 -5.48 -13.95
C ALA A 757 24.27 -4.70 -15.27
N ALA A 758 23.29 -3.90 -15.68
CA ALA A 758 23.39 -3.05 -16.85
C ALA A 758 24.46 -1.95 -16.69
N ALA A 759 24.54 -1.31 -15.52
CA ALA A 759 25.55 -0.31 -15.21
C ALA A 759 26.97 -0.90 -15.29
N ARG A 760 27.20 -2.06 -14.67
CA ARG A 760 28.49 -2.77 -14.73
C ARG A 760 28.90 -3.11 -16.17
N ARG A 761 27.97 -3.58 -17.02
CA ARG A 761 28.25 -3.86 -18.44
C ARG A 761 28.72 -2.62 -19.21
N VAL A 762 28.07 -1.48 -18.99
CA VAL A 762 28.44 -0.21 -19.63
C VAL A 762 29.82 0.26 -19.16
N GLU A 763 30.12 0.13 -17.87
CA GLU A 763 31.41 0.50 -17.30
C GLU A 763 32.55 -0.38 -17.82
N SER A 764 32.34 -1.69 -17.89
CA SER A 764 33.29 -2.63 -18.51
C SER A 764 33.49 -2.37 -20.00
N ALA A 765 32.44 -2.01 -20.75
CA ALA A 765 32.55 -1.67 -22.16
C ALA A 765 33.33 -0.36 -22.38
N ARG A 766 33.12 0.64 -21.51
CA ARG A 766 33.84 1.91 -21.55
C ARG A 766 35.31 1.74 -21.18
N ALA A 767 35.61 0.90 -20.19
CA ALA A 767 36.99 0.55 -19.82
C ALA A 767 37.71 -0.17 -20.96
N ALA A 768 37.04 -1.11 -21.65
CA ALA A 768 37.58 -1.79 -22.82
C ALA A 768 37.85 -0.83 -23.99
N GLN A 769 36.99 0.18 -24.19
CA GLN A 769 37.13 1.16 -25.27
C GLN A 769 38.25 2.17 -25.01
N VAL A 770 38.49 2.57 -23.75
CA VAL A 770 39.62 3.44 -23.37
C VAL A 770 40.96 2.70 -23.50
N ALA A 771 40.99 1.38 -23.23
CA ALA A 771 42.18 0.56 -23.42
C ALA A 771 42.55 0.35 -24.90
N ALA A 772 41.57 0.43 -25.80
CA ALA A 772 41.76 0.28 -27.24
C ALA A 772 42.26 1.56 -27.95
N ASP A 773 42.17 2.73 -27.30
CA ASP A 773 42.43 4.05 -27.90
C ASP A 773 43.83 4.62 -27.53
N VAL A 774 44.71 3.80 -26.96
CA VAL A 774 46.12 4.18 -26.68
C VAL A 774 46.99 3.84 -27.90
N PRO A 775 47.58 4.82 -28.61
CA PRO A 775 48.39 4.53 -29.78
C PRO A 775 49.77 3.96 -29.42
N ASP A 776 50.13 2.85 -30.06
CA ASP A 776 51.50 2.32 -30.10
C ASP A 776 52.41 3.28 -30.90
N THR A 777 52.97 4.31 -30.28
CA THR A 777 54.29 4.89 -30.61
C THR A 777 54.56 6.11 -29.74
N VAL A 778 55.36 5.94 -28.67
CA VAL A 778 56.18 7.04 -28.16
C VAL A 778 57.61 6.52 -28.04
N ALA A 779 58.42 6.84 -29.06
CA ALA A 779 59.86 6.72 -28.98
C ALA A 779 60.35 7.65 -27.86
N VAL A 780 61.05 7.08 -26.88
CA VAL A 780 61.66 7.84 -25.79
C VAL A 780 62.92 8.52 -26.34
N GLU A 781 62.82 9.82 -26.56
CA GLU A 781 63.96 10.69 -26.84
C GLU A 781 64.71 10.97 -25.52
N GLN A 782 66.03 10.74 -25.51
CA GLN A 782 66.91 10.88 -24.36
C GLN A 782 67.07 12.35 -23.94
N ILE A 783 66.85 12.66 -22.67
CA ILE A 783 67.22 13.94 -22.03
C ILE A 783 68.53 13.73 -21.25
N PRO A 784 69.50 14.68 -21.24
CA PRO A 784 70.78 14.50 -20.57
C PRO A 784 70.67 14.62 -19.04
N GLU A 785 71.51 13.85 -18.32
CA GLU A 785 71.66 13.85 -16.87
C GLU A 785 72.12 15.19 -16.28
N PRO A 786 71.79 15.46 -15.00
CA PRO A 786 72.66 16.18 -14.09
C PRO A 786 73.32 15.24 -13.06
N VAL A 787 74.61 15.50 -12.84
CA VAL A 787 75.54 14.81 -11.95
C VAL A 787 75.20 15.04 -10.46
N GLY A 788 75.27 13.97 -9.66
CA GLY A 788 75.91 13.99 -8.33
C GLY A 788 75.02 13.76 -7.09
N ALA A 789 75.14 12.58 -6.48
CA ALA A 789 75.55 12.36 -5.07
C ALA A 789 75.03 11.01 -4.55
N ALA A 790 75.96 10.09 -4.26
CA ALA A 790 75.70 8.79 -3.67
C ALA A 790 74.98 8.91 -2.32
N SER A 791 73.80 8.33 -2.22
CA SER A 791 73.05 8.13 -0.97
C SER A 791 72.66 6.66 -0.92
N GLY A 792 73.26 5.88 -0.02
CA GLY A 792 73.09 4.42 0.11
C GLY A 792 71.68 3.93 0.46
N ARG A 793 70.71 4.20 -0.41
CA ARG A 793 69.30 3.83 -0.32
C ARG A 793 68.96 3.10 -1.62
N THR A 794 69.28 1.81 -1.67
CA THR A 794 69.08 1.01 -2.88
C THR A 794 68.13 -0.14 -2.55
N ILE A 795 67.04 -0.27 -3.29
CA ILE A 795 66.25 -1.50 -3.30
C ILE A 795 66.85 -2.39 -4.38
N PHE A 796 67.29 -3.59 -4.03
CA PHE A 796 67.93 -4.51 -4.98
C PHE A 796 67.43 -5.95 -4.78
N GLY A 797 67.53 -6.78 -5.79
CA GLY A 797 67.20 -8.19 -5.70
C GLY A 797 67.00 -8.79 -7.07
N ARG A 798 66.40 -9.98 -7.16
CA ARG A 798 66.20 -10.70 -8.41
C ARG A 798 64.73 -10.84 -8.77
N VAL A 799 64.47 -10.76 -10.07
CA VAL A 799 63.20 -11.12 -10.69
C VAL A 799 63.34 -12.52 -11.27
N TYR A 800 62.53 -13.46 -10.81
CA TYR A 800 62.55 -14.85 -11.25
C TYR A 800 61.13 -15.34 -11.52
N ARG A 801 61.01 -16.46 -12.24
CA ARG A 801 59.73 -17.16 -12.43
C ARG A 801 59.51 -18.18 -11.31
N ASP A 802 58.28 -18.64 -11.12
CA ASP A 802 57.91 -19.73 -10.19
C ASP A 802 58.76 -21.02 -10.34
N ASP A 803 59.46 -21.23 -11.47
CA ASP A 803 60.38 -22.35 -11.71
C ASP A 803 61.85 -22.07 -11.30
N GLY A 804 62.14 -20.88 -10.76
CA GLY A 804 63.45 -20.45 -10.30
C GLY A 804 64.36 -19.83 -11.37
N HIS A 805 63.93 -19.76 -12.63
CA HIS A 805 64.73 -19.12 -13.69
C HIS A 805 64.62 -17.58 -13.65
N PRO A 806 65.72 -16.85 -13.92
CA PRO A 806 65.71 -15.39 -13.94
C PRO A 806 64.88 -14.83 -15.10
N VAL A 807 64.24 -13.68 -14.89
CA VAL A 807 63.46 -12.97 -15.91
C VAL A 807 64.25 -11.72 -16.35
N PRO A 808 64.93 -11.77 -17.51
CA PRO A 808 65.69 -10.63 -18.01
C PRO A 808 64.78 -9.50 -18.52
N ASP A 809 65.31 -8.29 -18.57
CA ASP A 809 64.65 -7.09 -19.12
C ASP A 809 63.30 -6.75 -18.46
N ALA A 810 63.07 -7.22 -17.23
CA ALA A 810 61.88 -6.86 -16.47
C ALA A 810 61.92 -5.36 -16.14
N ALA A 811 60.87 -4.62 -16.49
CA ALA A 811 60.72 -3.21 -16.18
C ALA A 811 60.20 -3.05 -14.73
N LEU A 812 60.97 -2.32 -13.92
CA LEU A 812 60.64 -1.99 -12.54
C LEU A 812 60.23 -0.54 -12.43
N THR A 813 59.08 -0.30 -11.80
CA THR A 813 58.55 1.04 -11.53
C THR A 813 58.26 1.17 -10.05
N LEU A 814 58.85 2.17 -9.40
CA LEU A 814 58.58 2.48 -8.01
C LEU A 814 57.56 3.62 -7.95
N ILE A 815 56.46 3.43 -7.21
CA ILE A 815 55.42 4.44 -6.99
C ILE A 815 55.28 4.79 -5.50
N ASP A 816 54.93 6.03 -5.19
CA ASP A 816 54.63 6.48 -3.82
C ASP A 816 53.20 6.09 -3.39
N GLN A 817 52.85 6.32 -2.10
CA GLN A 817 51.51 6.03 -1.59
C GLN A 817 50.38 6.89 -2.17
N ARG A 818 50.69 7.90 -2.98
CA ARG A 818 49.73 8.74 -3.70
C ARG A 818 49.55 8.29 -5.16
N GLY A 819 50.26 7.24 -5.59
CA GLY A 819 50.20 6.69 -6.94
C GLY A 819 51.12 7.38 -7.95
N HIS A 820 52.03 8.25 -7.50
CA HIS A 820 52.98 8.91 -8.40
C HIS A 820 54.19 8.03 -8.64
N GLN A 821 54.61 7.91 -9.91
CA GLN A 821 55.87 7.27 -10.26
C GLN A 821 57.05 8.11 -9.77
N VAL A 822 57.93 7.48 -8.99
CA VAL A 822 59.09 8.15 -8.37
C VAL A 822 60.44 7.62 -8.85
N SER A 823 60.51 6.40 -9.38
CA SER A 823 61.76 5.83 -9.90
C SER A 823 61.48 4.69 -10.89
N ARG A 824 62.44 4.40 -11.77
CA ARG A 824 62.36 3.31 -12.76
C ARG A 824 63.72 2.64 -12.93
N ALA A 825 63.72 1.32 -13.10
CA ALA A 825 64.89 0.52 -13.40
C ALA A 825 64.51 -0.65 -14.32
N THR A 826 65.51 -1.36 -14.83
CA THR A 826 65.35 -2.60 -15.59
C THR A 826 66.22 -3.68 -14.98
N ALA A 827 65.72 -4.91 -14.93
CA ALA A 827 66.51 -6.06 -14.51
C ALA A 827 67.55 -6.43 -15.57
N ASP A 828 68.72 -6.91 -15.13
CA ASP A 828 69.80 -7.40 -15.98
C ASP A 828 69.51 -8.81 -16.56
N SER A 829 70.46 -9.37 -17.30
CA SER A 829 70.34 -10.70 -17.94
C SER A 829 70.18 -11.85 -16.93
N ASP A 830 70.64 -11.67 -15.70
CA ASP A 830 70.52 -12.62 -14.60
C ASP A 830 69.31 -12.31 -13.70
N GLY A 831 68.44 -11.40 -14.14
CA GLY A 831 67.23 -10.95 -13.45
C GLY A 831 67.49 -10.04 -12.27
N ASN A 832 68.73 -9.62 -11.99
CA ASN A 832 69.02 -8.76 -10.86
C ASN A 832 68.68 -7.31 -11.20
N TYR A 833 68.22 -6.55 -10.21
CA TYR A 833 67.90 -5.15 -10.34
C TYR A 833 68.39 -4.34 -9.14
N ALA A 834 68.57 -3.04 -9.36
CA ALA A 834 68.77 -2.04 -8.33
C ALA A 834 67.95 -0.79 -8.69
N ILE A 835 67.16 -0.28 -7.75
CA ILE A 835 66.32 0.91 -7.93
C ILE A 835 66.40 1.79 -6.69
N GLU A 836 66.61 3.09 -6.90
CA GLU A 836 66.77 4.06 -5.81
C GLU A 836 65.49 4.88 -5.59
N PRO A 837 64.92 4.90 -4.37
CA PRO A 837 63.83 5.79 -3.97
C PRO A 837 64.34 7.20 -3.65
N PRO A 838 63.54 8.25 -3.94
CA PRO A 838 63.95 9.64 -3.70
C PRO A 838 64.00 10.02 -2.20
N ALA A 839 63.22 9.38 -1.34
CA ALA A 839 63.19 9.64 0.10
C ALA A 839 62.95 8.33 0.91
N PRO A 840 63.21 8.32 2.23
CA PRO A 840 62.72 7.24 3.10
C PRO A 840 61.17 7.26 3.16
N GLY A 841 60.54 6.09 3.12
CA GLY A 841 59.08 5.97 3.09
C GLY A 841 58.59 4.61 2.59
N GLY A 842 57.26 4.44 2.58
CA GLY A 842 56.60 3.29 1.98
C GLY A 842 56.37 3.50 0.48
N TYR A 843 56.76 2.53 -0.33
CA TYR A 843 56.64 2.53 -1.78
C TYR A 843 55.99 1.23 -2.26
N VAL A 844 55.42 1.25 -3.46
CA VAL A 844 55.03 0.03 -4.18
C VAL A 844 55.98 -0.17 -5.35
N LEU A 845 56.65 -1.31 -5.38
CA LEU A 845 57.49 -1.75 -6.48
C LEU A 845 56.64 -2.58 -7.44
N ILE A 846 56.43 -2.07 -8.64
CA ILE A 846 55.73 -2.76 -9.72
C ILE A 846 56.77 -3.33 -10.67
N VAL A 847 56.74 -4.64 -10.89
CA VAL A 847 57.61 -5.35 -11.82
C VAL A 847 56.77 -5.92 -12.94
N SER A 848 57.15 -5.65 -14.18
CA SER A 848 56.47 -6.14 -15.38
C SER A 848 57.47 -6.67 -16.38
N ALA A 849 57.16 -7.79 -17.01
CA ALA A 849 58.01 -8.39 -18.04
C ALA A 849 57.14 -8.97 -19.17
N HIS A 850 57.69 -9.05 -20.37
CA HIS A 850 56.96 -9.57 -21.51
C HIS A 850 56.56 -11.05 -21.27
N ARG A 851 55.28 -11.39 -21.52
CA ARG A 851 54.68 -12.72 -21.27
C ARG A 851 54.64 -13.19 -19.81
N HIS A 852 54.61 -12.25 -18.87
CA HIS A 852 54.41 -12.53 -17.44
C HIS A 852 53.35 -11.59 -16.86
N GLN A 853 52.63 -12.04 -15.82
CA GLN A 853 51.72 -11.15 -15.08
C GLN A 853 52.54 -10.12 -14.27
N PRO A 854 52.20 -8.83 -14.30
CA PRO A 854 52.85 -7.83 -13.46
C PRO A 854 52.66 -8.16 -11.98
N ALA A 855 53.70 -7.97 -11.17
CA ALA A 855 53.65 -8.12 -9.72
C ALA A 855 53.85 -6.75 -9.05
N ALA A 856 53.10 -6.50 -7.96
CA ALA A 856 53.24 -5.30 -7.14
C ALA A 856 53.60 -5.71 -5.70
N VAL A 857 54.70 -5.19 -5.19
CA VAL A 857 55.24 -5.53 -3.86
C VAL A 857 55.40 -4.24 -3.04
N ASN A 858 54.89 -4.22 -1.82
CA ASN A 858 55.09 -3.10 -0.92
C ASN A 858 56.50 -3.15 -0.32
N VAL A 859 57.25 -2.05 -0.40
CA VAL A 859 58.62 -1.92 0.11
C VAL A 859 58.71 -0.71 1.02
N THR A 860 59.29 -0.88 2.22
CA THR A 860 59.52 0.23 3.15
C THR A 860 61.01 0.55 3.21
N VAL A 861 61.37 1.79 2.90
CA VAL A 861 62.76 2.25 2.81
C VAL A 861 63.08 3.10 4.03
N VAL A 862 64.08 2.69 4.80
CA VAL A 862 64.58 3.41 5.99
C VAL A 862 65.81 4.26 5.60
N ALA A 863 66.05 5.36 6.31
CA ALA A 863 67.19 6.23 6.04
C ALA A 863 68.53 5.48 6.17
N GLY A 864 69.24 5.30 5.04
CA GLY A 864 70.60 4.75 5.00
C GLY A 864 70.72 3.22 4.95
N GLY A 865 69.65 2.50 4.60
CA GLY A 865 69.69 1.04 4.44
C GLY A 865 69.37 0.59 3.02
N ALA A 866 70.14 -0.36 2.50
CA ALA A 866 69.79 -1.10 1.28
C ALA A 866 68.75 -2.19 1.61
N GLN A 867 67.73 -2.34 0.77
CA GLN A 867 66.61 -3.27 0.97
C GLN A 867 66.66 -4.37 -0.09
N HIS A 868 66.73 -5.64 0.35
CA HIS A 868 66.74 -6.77 -0.56
C HIS A 868 65.30 -7.28 -0.78
N VAL A 869 64.82 -7.29 -2.03
CA VAL A 869 63.46 -7.71 -2.38
C VAL A 869 63.51 -8.63 -3.60
N GLU A 870 62.98 -9.83 -3.43
CA GLU A 870 62.94 -10.89 -4.44
C GLU A 870 61.52 -10.93 -5.04
N VAL A 871 61.38 -10.90 -6.37
CA VAL A 871 60.07 -10.79 -7.04
C VAL A 871 59.85 -11.97 -7.99
N ALA A 872 58.86 -12.81 -7.67
CA ALA A 872 58.43 -13.88 -8.55
C ALA A 872 57.36 -13.38 -9.54
N LEU A 873 57.61 -13.56 -10.85
CA LEU A 873 56.66 -13.29 -11.92
C LEU A 873 56.06 -14.59 -12.45
N ARG A 874 54.74 -14.64 -12.54
CA ARG A 874 54.02 -15.81 -13.09
C ARG A 874 53.96 -15.74 -14.61
N GLY A 875 54.27 -16.85 -15.29
CA GLY A 875 54.13 -16.94 -16.74
C GLY A 875 52.67 -16.79 -17.17
N SER A 876 52.41 -16.01 -18.24
CA SER A 876 51.06 -15.89 -18.82
C SER A 876 50.83 -17.03 -19.81
N GLY A 877 49.84 -17.90 -19.56
CA GLY A 877 49.37 -18.86 -20.56
C GLY A 877 48.66 -18.21 -21.75
N GLU A 878 48.49 -18.93 -22.85
CA GLU A 878 47.90 -18.47 -24.11
C GLU A 878 46.98 -19.54 -24.70
N LEU A 879 45.72 -19.18 -24.96
CA LEU A 879 44.77 -19.96 -25.74
C LEU A 879 44.64 -19.30 -27.12
N SER A 880 45.03 -19.99 -28.19
CA SER A 880 44.98 -19.44 -29.55
C SER A 880 44.36 -20.40 -30.55
N GLY A 881 44.03 -19.95 -31.75
CA GLY A 881 43.45 -20.80 -32.79
C GLY A 881 42.96 -20.01 -33.98
N VAL A 882 42.22 -20.67 -34.88
CA VAL A 882 41.59 -20.03 -36.05
C VAL A 882 40.09 -20.27 -36.03
N VAL A 883 39.30 -19.21 -36.24
CA VAL A 883 37.86 -19.29 -36.48
C VAL A 883 37.62 -19.48 -37.98
N ARG A 884 36.91 -20.54 -38.36
CA ARG A 884 36.64 -20.90 -39.76
C ARG A 884 35.22 -21.40 -39.98
N THR A 885 34.79 -21.43 -41.23
CA THR A 885 33.53 -22.07 -41.65
C THR A 885 33.73 -23.58 -41.89
N ALA A 886 32.63 -24.32 -42.08
CA ALA A 886 32.69 -25.73 -42.51
C ALA A 886 33.40 -25.94 -43.85
N ALA A 887 33.41 -24.92 -44.72
CA ALA A 887 34.18 -24.88 -45.97
C ALA A 887 35.67 -24.53 -45.78
N ARG A 888 36.13 -24.41 -44.52
CA ARG A 888 37.48 -24.00 -44.10
C ARG A 888 37.88 -22.56 -44.49
N GLU A 889 36.92 -21.69 -44.75
CA GLU A 889 37.19 -20.27 -44.98
C GLU A 889 37.40 -19.54 -43.64
N PRO A 890 38.38 -18.63 -43.53
CA PRO A 890 38.62 -17.88 -42.29
C PRO A 890 37.48 -16.90 -42.00
N VAL A 891 37.04 -16.83 -40.75
CA VAL A 891 36.00 -15.91 -40.29
C VAL A 891 36.67 -14.78 -39.50
N ALA A 892 36.75 -13.60 -40.11
CA ALA A 892 37.26 -12.38 -39.47
C ALA A 892 36.19 -11.72 -38.58
N GLN A 893 36.62 -10.91 -37.62
CA GLN A 893 35.74 -10.15 -36.71
C GLN A 893 34.81 -11.04 -35.85
N ALA A 894 35.13 -12.32 -35.69
CA ALA A 894 34.49 -13.17 -34.70
C ALA A 894 34.96 -12.73 -33.31
N THR A 895 34.04 -12.58 -32.36
CA THR A 895 34.37 -12.35 -30.95
C THR A 895 34.48 -13.69 -30.24
N ILE A 896 35.63 -13.95 -29.63
CA ILE A 896 35.94 -15.13 -28.82
C ILE A 896 35.94 -14.70 -27.35
N THR A 897 35.11 -15.36 -26.55
CA THR A 897 35.03 -15.16 -25.10
C THR A 897 35.37 -16.46 -24.39
N VAL A 898 36.30 -16.41 -23.45
CA VAL A 898 36.71 -17.55 -22.62
C VAL A 898 36.19 -17.32 -21.22
N THR A 899 35.44 -18.28 -20.69
CA THR A 899 34.77 -18.20 -19.40
C THR A 899 35.20 -19.36 -18.52
N ASP A 900 35.44 -19.10 -17.24
CA ASP A 900 35.76 -20.15 -16.26
C ASP A 900 34.49 -20.97 -15.87
N PRO A 901 34.61 -22.03 -15.03
CA PRO A 901 33.48 -22.83 -14.58
C PRO A 901 32.45 -22.08 -13.72
N HIS A 902 32.80 -20.89 -13.22
CA HIS A 902 31.93 -20.03 -12.40
C HIS A 902 31.18 -18.98 -13.24
N GLY A 903 31.47 -18.88 -14.53
CA GLY A 903 30.83 -17.93 -15.44
C GLY A 903 31.57 -16.59 -15.56
N GLU A 904 32.77 -16.45 -15.00
CA GLU A 904 33.59 -15.25 -15.09
C GLU A 904 34.40 -15.23 -16.39
N VAL A 905 34.45 -14.08 -17.05
CA VAL A 905 35.19 -13.91 -18.32
C VAL A 905 36.67 -13.74 -18.02
N VAL A 906 37.47 -14.74 -18.41
CA VAL A 906 38.92 -14.78 -18.17
C VAL A 906 39.75 -14.36 -19.37
N GLY A 907 39.15 -14.28 -20.56
CA GLY A 907 39.83 -13.83 -21.78
C GLY A 907 38.86 -13.47 -22.89
N VAL A 908 39.22 -12.45 -23.68
CA VAL A 908 38.48 -12.03 -24.87
C VAL A 908 39.47 -11.80 -26.00
N ALA A 909 39.13 -12.26 -27.20
CA ALA A 909 39.88 -11.99 -28.43
C ALA A 909 38.91 -11.73 -29.59
N VAL A 910 39.39 -11.04 -30.61
CA VAL A 910 38.67 -10.86 -31.88
C VAL A 910 39.52 -11.50 -32.97
N SER A 911 38.90 -12.29 -33.86
CA SER A 911 39.62 -12.94 -34.94
C SER A 911 40.11 -11.94 -35.99
N ALA A 912 41.35 -12.09 -36.42
CA ALA A 912 41.98 -11.30 -37.48
C ALA A 912 41.45 -11.70 -38.88
N ALA A 913 41.94 -11.01 -39.93
CA ALA A 913 41.51 -11.25 -41.31
C ALA A 913 41.78 -12.69 -41.79
N ASP A 914 42.78 -13.37 -41.22
CA ASP A 914 43.11 -14.78 -41.46
C ASP A 914 42.33 -15.75 -40.54
N GLY A 915 41.38 -15.24 -39.75
CA GLY A 915 40.61 -15.99 -38.78
C GLY A 915 41.35 -16.27 -37.46
N GLY A 916 42.63 -15.88 -37.34
CA GLY A 916 43.44 -16.15 -36.15
C GLY A 916 42.98 -15.39 -34.91
N TYR A 917 42.99 -16.04 -33.74
CA TYR A 917 42.70 -15.42 -32.44
C TYR A 917 43.69 -15.89 -31.36
N ALA A 918 43.92 -15.07 -30.34
CA ALA A 918 44.74 -15.42 -29.17
C ALA A 918 44.28 -14.71 -27.90
N CYS A 919 43.88 -15.47 -26.89
CA CYS A 919 43.58 -15.04 -25.53
C CYS A 919 44.79 -15.27 -24.62
N LYS A 920 45.43 -14.17 -24.18
CA LYS A 920 46.59 -14.21 -23.27
C LYS A 920 46.14 -14.21 -21.81
N GLY A 921 46.93 -14.80 -20.92
CA GLY A 921 46.68 -14.83 -19.47
C GLY A 921 45.79 -15.97 -18.99
N VAL A 922 45.46 -16.94 -19.85
CA VAL A 922 44.62 -18.10 -19.47
C VAL A 922 45.45 -19.11 -18.69
N GLN A 923 45.03 -19.46 -17.48
CA GLN A 923 45.72 -20.43 -16.63
C GLN A 923 45.42 -21.88 -17.06
N PRO A 924 46.20 -22.88 -16.61
CA PRO A 924 45.80 -24.28 -16.72
C PRO A 924 44.46 -24.53 -16.02
N GLY A 925 43.51 -25.18 -16.70
CA GLY A 925 42.16 -25.34 -16.16
C GLY A 925 41.11 -25.65 -17.22
N THR A 926 39.87 -25.89 -16.79
CA THR A 926 38.73 -26.11 -17.69
C THR A 926 38.00 -24.80 -17.95
N TYR A 927 37.73 -24.48 -19.21
CA TYR A 927 37.07 -23.25 -19.63
C TYR A 927 36.00 -23.54 -20.68
N THR A 928 35.05 -22.62 -20.81
CA THR A 928 34.10 -22.58 -21.92
C THR A 928 34.52 -21.46 -22.87
N LEU A 929 34.83 -21.81 -24.12
CA LEU A 929 35.08 -20.87 -25.19
C LEU A 929 33.81 -20.67 -26.00
N VAL A 930 33.39 -19.42 -26.16
CA VAL A 930 32.24 -19.02 -26.98
C VAL A 930 32.75 -18.16 -28.13
N ALA A 931 32.40 -18.53 -29.36
CA ALA A 931 32.70 -17.74 -30.55
C ALA A 931 31.41 -17.26 -31.21
N VAL A 932 31.36 -15.97 -31.54
CA VAL A 932 30.21 -15.30 -32.16
C VAL A 932 30.70 -14.46 -33.33
N ALA A 933 30.08 -14.60 -34.50
CA ALA A 933 30.35 -13.77 -35.67
C ALA A 933 29.04 -13.39 -36.38
N ALA A 934 29.03 -12.29 -37.12
CA ALA A 934 27.85 -11.83 -37.83
C ALA A 934 27.40 -12.85 -38.89
N ARG A 935 26.09 -13.16 -38.93
CA ARG A 935 25.49 -14.17 -39.82
C ARG A 935 26.08 -15.58 -39.67
N MET A 936 26.60 -15.90 -38.48
CA MET A 936 27.13 -17.21 -38.14
C MET A 936 26.50 -17.70 -36.83
N ARG A 937 26.22 -19.01 -36.74
CA ARG A 937 25.65 -19.65 -35.56
C ARG A 937 26.66 -19.61 -34.40
N PRO A 938 26.33 -19.00 -33.25
CA PRO A 938 27.20 -19.01 -32.08
C PRO A 938 27.55 -20.43 -31.65
N THR A 939 28.83 -20.67 -31.33
CA THR A 939 29.31 -21.98 -30.87
C THR A 939 29.96 -21.83 -29.50
N ALA A 940 29.60 -22.71 -28.57
CA ALA A 940 30.20 -22.79 -27.24
C ALA A 940 30.85 -24.16 -27.07
N THR A 941 32.13 -24.20 -26.72
CA THR A 941 32.90 -25.45 -26.54
C THR A 941 33.64 -25.42 -25.23
N THR A 942 33.53 -26.51 -24.46
CA THR A 942 34.33 -26.70 -23.25
C THR A 942 35.71 -27.26 -23.62
N LEU A 943 36.77 -26.64 -23.14
CA LEU A 943 38.15 -27.02 -23.39
C LEU A 943 38.96 -27.06 -22.09
N THR A 944 40.02 -27.87 -22.07
CA THR A 944 40.94 -27.98 -20.92
C THR A 944 42.32 -27.50 -21.34
N VAL A 945 42.76 -26.39 -20.75
CA VAL A 945 44.09 -25.82 -20.97
C VAL A 945 45.10 -26.62 -20.15
N PRO A 946 46.15 -27.19 -20.77
CA PRO A 946 47.14 -28.03 -20.09
C PRO A 946 48.05 -27.21 -19.17
N GLU A 947 48.80 -27.87 -18.28
CA GLU A 947 49.75 -27.25 -17.34
C GLU A 947 50.85 -26.43 -18.02
N SER A 948 51.14 -26.70 -19.30
CA SER A 948 52.05 -25.87 -20.11
C SER A 948 51.53 -24.45 -20.38
N GLY A 949 50.25 -24.18 -20.05
CA GLY A 949 49.58 -22.91 -20.25
C GLY A 949 49.33 -22.56 -21.71
N ARG A 950 49.63 -23.45 -22.67
CA ARG A 950 49.41 -23.20 -24.10
C ARG A 950 48.43 -24.20 -24.68
N LEU A 951 47.33 -23.72 -25.26
CA LEU A 951 46.38 -24.55 -25.99
C LEU A 951 46.07 -23.90 -27.34
N ARG A 952 46.15 -24.70 -28.42
CA ARG A 952 45.66 -24.28 -29.73
C ARG A 952 44.33 -24.98 -30.03
N PHE A 953 43.28 -24.22 -30.31
CA PHE A 953 41.94 -24.74 -30.57
C PHE A 953 41.25 -23.98 -31.71
N ASP A 954 40.98 -24.65 -32.83
CA ASP A 954 40.27 -24.03 -33.95
C ASP A 954 38.75 -24.12 -33.73
N VAL A 955 38.03 -23.05 -34.08
CA VAL A 955 36.56 -22.98 -33.90
C VAL A 955 35.89 -22.99 -35.27
N GLU A 956 34.93 -23.88 -35.43
CA GLU A 956 34.11 -23.95 -36.64
C GLU A 956 32.75 -23.29 -36.38
N LEU A 957 32.38 -22.32 -37.21
CA LEU A 957 31.07 -21.66 -37.18
C LEU A 957 30.26 -22.05 -38.42
N ALA A 958 28.98 -22.35 -38.22
CA ALA A 958 28.05 -22.60 -39.32
C ALA A 958 27.40 -21.27 -39.77
N PRO A 959 27.21 -21.02 -41.08
CA PRO A 959 26.51 -19.83 -41.55
C PRO A 959 25.03 -19.85 -41.17
N MET A 960 24.44 -18.66 -41.00
CA MET A 960 23.00 -18.46 -40.86
C MET A 960 22.45 -17.87 -42.15
N ALA A 961 21.27 -18.33 -42.55
CA ALA A 961 20.59 -17.95 -43.76
C ALA A 961 19.68 -16.73 -43.53
N MET A 962 19.36 -16.05 -44.63
CA MET A 962 18.40 -14.95 -44.65
C MET A 962 17.22 -15.35 -45.54
N LEU A 963 16.01 -15.31 -45.00
CA LEU A 963 14.78 -15.53 -45.74
C LEU A 963 14.27 -14.20 -46.26
N TRP A 964 14.02 -14.10 -47.56
CA TRP A 964 13.41 -12.94 -48.21
C TRP A 964 12.12 -13.39 -48.88
N GLY A 965 11.22 -12.44 -49.15
CA GLY A 965 10.03 -12.74 -49.94
C GLY A 965 9.14 -11.54 -50.14
N THR A 966 8.10 -11.70 -50.93
CA THR A 966 7.08 -10.67 -51.13
C THR A 966 5.69 -11.15 -50.73
N VAL A 967 4.87 -10.23 -50.20
CA VAL A 967 3.49 -10.48 -49.83
C VAL A 967 2.58 -9.71 -50.77
N ARG A 968 1.69 -10.44 -51.46
CA ARG A 968 0.76 -9.86 -52.43
C ARG A 968 -0.69 -10.29 -52.17
N ALA A 969 -1.63 -9.36 -52.31
CA ALA A 969 -3.08 -9.62 -52.28
C ALA A 969 -3.71 -9.15 -53.60
N GLY A 970 -4.39 -10.04 -54.34
CA GLY A 970 -5.01 -9.69 -55.63
C GLY A 970 -4.06 -9.07 -56.65
N GLY A 971 -2.77 -9.44 -56.61
CA GLY A 971 -1.70 -8.90 -57.48
C GLY A 971 -1.02 -7.62 -56.99
N ARG A 972 -1.55 -6.93 -55.96
CA ARG A 972 -0.94 -5.73 -55.35
C ARG A 972 -0.05 -6.08 -54.16
N ALA A 973 1.03 -5.32 -53.98
CA ALA A 973 1.89 -5.40 -52.81
C ALA A 973 1.15 -5.01 -51.53
N VAL A 974 1.45 -5.66 -50.42
CA VAL A 974 0.82 -5.40 -49.12
C VAL A 974 1.83 -4.75 -48.19
N TYR A 975 1.58 -3.50 -47.81
CA TYR A 975 2.40 -2.74 -46.87
C TYR A 975 2.10 -3.13 -45.42
N ASP A 976 3.14 -3.21 -44.59
CA ASP A 976 3.06 -3.43 -43.13
C ASP A 976 2.35 -4.75 -42.71
N ALA A 977 2.39 -5.77 -43.57
CA ALA A 977 1.96 -7.12 -43.20
C ALA A 977 2.97 -7.75 -42.25
N ARG A 978 2.50 -8.28 -41.13
CA ARG A 978 3.36 -8.95 -40.15
C ARG A 978 3.64 -10.39 -40.58
N ILE A 979 4.90 -10.70 -40.82
CA ILE A 979 5.40 -12.02 -41.18
C ILE A 979 6.07 -12.65 -39.97
N THR A 980 5.65 -13.87 -39.63
CA THR A 980 6.17 -14.65 -38.51
C THR A 980 6.73 -15.97 -39.04
N VAL A 981 7.98 -16.27 -38.73
CA VAL A 981 8.63 -17.53 -39.09
C VAL A 981 8.67 -18.43 -37.85
N LEU A 982 8.16 -19.65 -38.00
CA LEU A 982 8.04 -20.67 -36.97
C LEU A 982 8.94 -21.85 -37.32
N ASP A 983 9.60 -22.43 -36.32
CA ASP A 983 10.30 -23.70 -36.49
C ASP A 983 9.34 -24.91 -36.49
N TRP A 984 9.89 -26.12 -36.67
CA TRP A 984 9.13 -27.38 -36.67
C TRP A 984 8.36 -27.66 -35.36
N SER A 985 8.73 -27.01 -34.24
CA SER A 985 8.04 -27.15 -32.95
C SER A 985 6.92 -26.12 -32.76
N GLY A 986 6.77 -25.18 -33.71
CA GLY A 986 5.83 -24.07 -33.64
C GLY A 986 6.35 -22.87 -32.84
N ALA A 987 7.65 -22.81 -32.53
CA ALA A 987 8.26 -21.68 -31.84
C ALA A 987 8.62 -20.56 -32.83
N VAL A 988 8.37 -19.31 -32.46
CA VAL A 988 8.71 -18.13 -33.27
C VAL A 988 10.22 -17.95 -33.30
N VAL A 989 10.82 -18.07 -34.48
CA VAL A 989 12.26 -17.89 -34.71
C VAL A 989 12.60 -16.53 -35.33
N GLY A 990 11.63 -15.87 -35.97
CA GLY A 990 11.84 -14.55 -36.55
C GLY A 990 10.53 -13.84 -36.90
N VAL A 991 10.55 -12.51 -36.90
CA VAL A 991 9.40 -11.67 -37.29
C VAL A 991 9.90 -10.52 -38.17
N ALA A 992 9.20 -10.25 -39.26
CA ALA A 992 9.44 -9.11 -40.13
C ALA A 992 8.12 -8.42 -40.50
N HIS A 993 8.22 -7.17 -40.96
CA HIS A 993 7.11 -6.43 -41.56
C HIS A 993 7.44 -6.18 -43.03
N THR A 994 6.42 -6.16 -43.88
CA THR A 994 6.60 -5.84 -45.29
C THR A 994 6.78 -4.34 -45.54
N ASP A 995 7.65 -3.98 -46.47
CA ASP A 995 7.84 -2.61 -46.94
C ASP A 995 6.75 -2.16 -47.94
N GLU A 996 6.86 -0.93 -48.47
CA GLU A 996 5.87 -0.34 -49.40
C GLU A 996 5.69 -1.16 -50.70
N ASP A 997 6.72 -1.91 -51.09
CA ASP A 997 6.71 -2.83 -52.23
C ASP A 997 6.25 -4.26 -51.84
N GLY A 998 5.86 -4.47 -50.59
CA GLY A 998 5.38 -5.73 -50.04
C GLY A 998 6.51 -6.72 -49.73
N ARG A 999 7.77 -6.30 -49.67
CA ARG A 999 8.93 -7.17 -49.42
C ARG A 999 9.21 -7.32 -47.94
N TYR A 1000 9.59 -8.52 -47.50
CA TYR A 1000 10.06 -8.80 -46.15
C TYR A 1000 11.41 -9.52 -46.19
N ALA A 1001 12.20 -9.36 -45.12
CA ALA A 1001 13.43 -10.11 -44.91
C ALA A 1001 13.58 -10.51 -43.43
N VAL A 1002 13.87 -11.78 -43.17
CA VAL A 1002 14.13 -12.35 -41.84
C VAL A 1002 15.56 -12.90 -41.85
N ALA A 1003 16.43 -12.25 -41.07
CA ALA A 1003 17.84 -12.61 -40.95
C ALA A 1003 18.09 -13.67 -39.87
N ASP A 1004 19.30 -14.23 -39.89
CA ASP A 1004 19.82 -15.11 -38.86
C ASP A 1004 18.97 -16.37 -38.61
N LEU A 1005 18.51 -17.02 -39.68
CA LEU A 1005 17.79 -18.29 -39.61
C LEU A 1005 18.76 -19.47 -39.80
N PRO A 1006 18.77 -20.48 -38.92
CA PRO A 1006 19.49 -21.72 -39.18
C PRO A 1006 18.96 -22.42 -40.45
N GLU A 1007 19.77 -23.26 -41.08
CA GLU A 1007 19.25 -24.17 -42.12
C GLU A 1007 18.23 -25.14 -41.49
N GLY A 1008 17.10 -25.34 -42.17
CA GLY A 1008 15.99 -26.14 -41.64
C GLY A 1008 14.66 -25.86 -42.32
N GLU A 1009 13.63 -26.60 -41.93
CA GLU A 1009 12.25 -26.36 -42.37
C GLU A 1009 11.54 -25.40 -41.42
N TYR A 1010 10.86 -24.43 -42.01
CA TYR A 1010 10.13 -23.39 -41.30
C TYR A 1010 8.72 -23.22 -41.87
N THR A 1011 7.82 -22.74 -41.02
CA THR A 1011 6.48 -22.29 -41.41
C THR A 1011 6.42 -20.78 -41.33
N VAL A 1012 6.00 -20.13 -42.41
CA VAL A 1012 5.84 -18.67 -42.50
C VAL A 1012 4.35 -18.32 -42.41
N GLU A 1013 3.98 -17.51 -41.42
CA GLU A 1013 2.62 -17.01 -41.22
C GLU A 1013 2.56 -15.50 -41.53
N ALA A 1014 1.58 -15.08 -42.32
CA ALA A 1014 1.22 -13.67 -42.49
C ALA A 1014 -0.03 -13.33 -41.66
N ARG A 1015 0.04 -12.32 -40.78
CA ARG A 1015 -1.09 -11.88 -39.93
C ARG A 1015 -1.54 -10.46 -40.28
N GLY A 1016 -2.84 -10.23 -40.24
CA GLY A 1016 -3.51 -8.97 -40.66
C GLY A 1016 -4.59 -9.16 -41.74
N TYR A 1017 -4.70 -10.38 -42.27
CA TYR A 1017 -5.64 -10.86 -43.30
C TYR A 1017 -6.08 -12.29 -42.92
N PRO A 1018 -7.00 -12.98 -43.65
CA PRO A 1018 -7.26 -14.40 -43.42
C PRO A 1018 -5.93 -15.18 -43.37
N LEU A 1019 -5.76 -16.02 -42.34
CA LEU A 1019 -4.47 -16.65 -42.05
C LEU A 1019 -4.01 -17.49 -43.25
N VAL A 1020 -2.84 -17.13 -43.80
CA VAL A 1020 -2.14 -17.91 -44.82
C VAL A 1020 -0.83 -18.40 -44.24
N THR A 1021 -0.60 -19.71 -44.33
CA THR A 1021 0.61 -20.38 -43.88
C THR A 1021 1.33 -21.03 -45.06
N GLY A 1022 2.63 -20.77 -45.22
CA GLY A 1022 3.49 -21.41 -46.21
C GLY A 1022 4.62 -22.18 -45.53
N GLN A 1023 5.06 -23.30 -46.10
CA GLN A 1023 6.28 -23.97 -45.65
C GLN A 1023 7.45 -23.59 -46.55
N VAL A 1024 8.61 -23.36 -45.93
CA VAL A 1024 9.86 -23.03 -46.61
C VAL A 1024 11.01 -23.85 -46.02
N THR A 1025 11.77 -24.51 -46.88
CA THR A 1025 13.02 -25.17 -46.52
C THR A 1025 14.16 -24.21 -46.79
N ILE A 1026 14.89 -23.83 -45.74
CA ILE A 1026 16.00 -22.91 -45.83
C ILE A 1026 17.31 -23.69 -46.00
N THR A 1027 17.94 -23.57 -47.17
CA THR A 1027 19.25 -24.15 -47.50
C THR A 1027 20.15 -23.11 -48.16
N GLY A 1028 21.38 -22.92 -47.69
CA GLY A 1028 22.30 -21.89 -48.20
C GLY A 1028 22.10 -20.51 -47.57
N SER A 1029 22.83 -19.49 -48.06
CA SER A 1029 22.91 -18.17 -47.39
C SER A 1029 21.67 -17.27 -47.58
N GLN A 1030 20.89 -17.47 -48.64
CA GLN A 1030 19.69 -16.68 -48.95
C GLN A 1030 18.62 -17.57 -49.59
N VAL A 1031 17.37 -17.42 -49.14
CA VAL A 1031 16.22 -18.20 -49.64
C VAL A 1031 15.05 -17.25 -49.87
N ASP A 1032 14.36 -17.42 -51.01
CA ASP A 1032 13.24 -16.57 -51.44
C ASP A 1032 11.91 -17.31 -51.28
N HIS A 1033 10.90 -16.65 -50.71
CA HIS A 1033 9.58 -17.23 -50.42
C HIS A 1033 8.44 -16.20 -50.50
N ASP A 1034 7.66 -16.28 -51.58
CA ASP A 1034 6.50 -15.38 -51.79
C ASP A 1034 5.23 -15.90 -51.10
N VAL A 1035 4.48 -14.98 -50.46
CA VAL A 1035 3.19 -15.26 -49.81
C VAL A 1035 2.06 -14.57 -50.57
N ARG A 1036 1.06 -15.33 -51.03
CA ARG A 1036 -0.14 -14.81 -51.71
C ARG A 1036 -1.36 -14.87 -50.79
N LEU A 1037 -2.04 -13.74 -50.62
CA LEU A 1037 -3.28 -13.59 -49.86
C LEU A 1037 -4.49 -13.59 -50.83
N GLY A 1038 -5.58 -14.28 -50.50
CA GLY A 1038 -6.76 -14.40 -51.36
C GLY A 1038 -8.09 -14.06 -50.67
N PHE A 1039 -8.97 -13.38 -51.40
CA PHE A 1039 -10.43 -13.45 -51.29
C PHE A 1039 -10.93 -13.84 -52.68
N ASP A 1040 -11.56 -15.01 -52.85
CA ASP A 1040 -12.28 -15.32 -54.09
C ASP A 1040 -13.56 -14.48 -54.13
N ILE A 1041 -13.68 -13.59 -55.11
CA ILE A 1041 -14.94 -12.89 -55.41
C ILE A 1041 -15.46 -13.49 -56.73
N GLU A 1042 -16.55 -14.26 -56.64
CA GLU A 1042 -17.29 -14.75 -57.82
C GLU A 1042 -17.83 -13.56 -58.66
N GLU A 1043 -17.59 -13.60 -59.97
CA GLU A 1043 -18.16 -12.65 -60.95
C GLU A 1043 -19.69 -12.80 -61.06
N PRO A 1044 -20.48 -11.71 -61.11
CA PRO A 1044 -21.87 -11.78 -61.54
C PRO A 1044 -22.00 -11.79 -63.07
N ALA A 1045 -22.84 -12.71 -63.56
CA ALA A 1045 -23.22 -12.88 -64.95
C ALA A 1045 -23.76 -11.58 -65.61
N GLN A 1046 -23.23 -11.26 -66.79
CA GLN A 1046 -23.84 -10.29 -67.70
C GLN A 1046 -25.07 -10.92 -68.39
N MET A 1047 -26.25 -10.35 -68.14
CA MET A 1047 -27.39 -10.36 -69.06
C MET A 1047 -27.73 -8.91 -69.44
N SER A 1048 -27.76 -8.68 -70.75
CA SER A 1048 -28.16 -7.48 -71.54
C SER A 1048 -27.39 -6.19 -71.35
#